data_AF-A0A658KDT7-F1
#
_entry.id   AF-A0A658KDT7-F1
#
_cell.length_a   1.000
_cell.length_b   1.000
_cell.length_c   1.000
_cell.angle_alpha   90.00
_cell.angle_beta   90.00
_cell.angle_gamma   90.00
#
_symmetry.space_group_name_H-M   'P 1'
#
loop_
_entity.id
_entity.type
_entity.pdbx_description
1 polymer ?
#
loop_
_entity_poly.entity_id
_entity_poly.type
_entity_poly.pdbx_seq_one_letter_code
_entity_poly.pdbx_strand_id
1 'polypeptide(L)'
;MAGAAVPLRLKGGLGNMDDRDLLKQLRTENARLVALLESYGIDWRLNNEPSQVESASPLPLLSSSLDTDAKLALFKRLFRGRVDVYPVRWVSKAGKSGYSPACGNEWRPGVCEKPRIKCGECSYRQLLPLTDQVLYKHLAGEIVIGVYPLLPDDTCYFLAVDFDESDWREDVTAFAQSCRELDVPVAVEISRSGNGAHAWIFFERNVPAYEARLLGSAIISHTCERTRQLTLASYDRLFPNQDSMPKGGFGNLIALPLQKRARTDGGSVFVDERLVPYPDQWGFLDGIQLMLAQDIASAIQRASGGRHPLDVTAMLDDDELKPWHRTPAKTNKLACALPASLSVTLANQIYFNKSELPQPLVNKLIRLAAFQNPEFYKAQAMRMSVWNTARIIGCAENFPKHIALPRGCLDDVRMLLHDNGIELVLCDERFAGNSIDVCFGGTLRPDQEIALEGVLEHDTGILCAPTAFGKTVTAAALIAQRGVNTLVLVHRTELLQQWTERLQAFLGVDKMTVGSIGGGKAKPTGIIDVAVMQSLSRQGEVSEQVKNYGQIIVDECHHVSAFSFEALLKAAGAKYVLGLTATPIRRDGQQPIIFMQCGPIRHTASRPESAPADLAVTPQWLSRPILMPEGTSIQDVFLQVCSDTERTAKIAAEVGDSFDQGRKILVLTERTDHLSIIQEHLADRVENLFTLHGRLSKKLRIPRH
;
A
#
# COMPACT_ATOMS: atom_id res chain seq x y z
N MET A 1 2.58 -19.69 49.58
CA MET A 1 2.81 -21.15 49.57
C MET A 1 2.04 -21.73 48.40
N ALA A 2 2.73 -22.55 47.58
CA ALA A 2 2.24 -23.38 46.47
C ALA A 2 1.52 -22.65 45.32
N GLY A 3 1.75 -22.91 44.04
CA GLY A 3 2.59 -23.91 43.38
C GLY A 3 2.48 -23.68 41.86
N ALA A 4 3.57 -23.91 41.15
CA ALA A 4 3.72 -23.72 39.72
C ALA A 4 2.73 -24.56 38.90
N ALA A 5 2.04 -23.92 37.93
CA ALA A 5 1.30 -24.64 36.89
C ALA A 5 2.28 -25.04 35.77
N VAL A 6 2.65 -26.32 35.76
CA VAL A 6 3.38 -27.00 34.69
C VAL A 6 2.43 -27.20 33.49
N PRO A 7 2.83 -26.90 32.23
CA PRO A 7 2.04 -27.30 31.08
C PRO A 7 2.19 -28.80 30.85
N LEU A 8 1.11 -29.56 31.05
CA LEU A 8 1.01 -30.96 30.65
C LEU A 8 1.12 -31.06 29.12
N ARG A 9 2.29 -31.48 28.63
CA ARG A 9 2.48 -31.97 27.26
C ARG A 9 1.63 -33.21 27.06
N LEU A 10 0.56 -33.11 26.25
CA LEU A 10 -0.10 -34.26 25.66
C LEU A 10 0.86 -34.89 24.63
N LYS A 11 1.61 -35.91 25.07
CA LYS A 11 2.23 -36.90 24.20
C LYS A 11 1.20 -38.00 23.94
N GLY A 12 0.70 -38.09 22.72
CA GLY A 12 -0.13 -39.21 22.26
C GLY A 12 -0.53 -38.97 20.80
N GLY A 13 0.00 -39.78 19.89
CA GLY A 13 -0.19 -39.64 18.45
C GLY A 13 -1.65 -39.78 18.03
N LEU A 14 -2.13 -38.85 17.21
CA LEU A 14 -3.39 -38.94 16.48
C LEU A 14 -3.23 -39.90 15.32
N GLY A 15 -3.40 -41.19 15.60
CA GLY A 15 -3.69 -42.21 14.58
C GLY A 15 -5.21 -42.34 14.44
N ASN A 16 -5.72 -42.15 13.21
CA ASN A 16 -7.09 -42.38 12.73
C ASN A 16 -8.09 -42.94 13.78
N MET A 17 -8.89 -42.05 14.37
CA MET A 17 -10.08 -42.40 15.16
C MET A 17 -11.33 -41.82 14.48
N ASP A 18 -12.39 -42.62 14.44
CA ASP A 18 -13.69 -42.29 13.85
C ASP A 18 -14.41 -41.18 14.67
N ASP A 19 -15.07 -40.23 14.02
CA ASP A 19 -15.64 -39.01 14.65
C ASP A 19 -16.65 -39.32 15.77
N ARG A 20 -17.27 -40.51 15.73
CA ARG A 20 -18.18 -40.99 16.79
C ARG A 20 -17.47 -41.34 18.08
N ASP A 21 -16.25 -41.88 18.00
CA ASP A 21 -15.46 -42.23 19.17
C ASP A 21 -14.89 -40.98 19.85
N LEU A 22 -14.53 -39.96 19.07
CA LEU A 22 -14.12 -38.66 19.59
C LEU A 22 -15.27 -37.97 20.35
N LEU A 23 -16.49 -37.98 19.80
CA LEU A 23 -17.66 -37.41 20.46
C LEU A 23 -17.98 -38.13 21.79
N LYS A 24 -17.79 -39.45 21.84
CA LYS A 24 -18.01 -40.25 23.05
C LYS A 24 -16.94 -39.97 24.12
N GLN A 25 -15.69 -39.81 23.71
CA GLN A 25 -14.61 -39.39 24.62
C GLN A 25 -14.86 -37.98 25.17
N LEU A 26 -15.22 -37.02 24.32
CA LEU A 26 -15.52 -35.65 24.74
C LEU A 26 -16.69 -35.57 25.72
N ARG A 27 -17.76 -36.34 25.50
CA ARG A 27 -18.89 -36.42 26.45
C ARG A 27 -18.49 -37.03 27.80
N THR A 28 -17.64 -38.06 27.76
CA THR A 28 -17.13 -38.71 28.98
C THR A 28 -16.24 -37.76 29.77
N GLU A 29 -15.37 -37.02 29.09
CA GLU A 29 -14.50 -36.04 29.72
C GLU A 29 -15.29 -34.83 30.26
N ASN A 30 -16.32 -34.38 29.54
CA ASN A 30 -17.20 -33.31 30.02
C ASN A 30 -17.96 -33.73 31.30
N ALA A 31 -18.47 -34.96 31.35
CA ALA A 31 -19.09 -35.51 32.56
C ALA A 31 -18.10 -35.59 33.73
N ARG A 32 -16.85 -35.97 33.47
CA ARG A 32 -15.78 -36.00 34.48
C ARG A 32 -15.46 -34.60 35.01
N LEU A 33 -15.38 -33.60 34.12
CA LEU A 33 -15.10 -32.21 34.49
C LEU A 33 -16.24 -31.60 35.31
N VAL A 34 -17.49 -31.85 34.94
CA VAL A 34 -18.67 -31.45 35.73
C VAL A 34 -18.63 -32.07 37.13
N ALA A 35 -18.37 -33.37 37.24
CA ALA A 35 -18.23 -34.04 38.54
C ALA A 35 -17.06 -33.47 39.37
N LEU A 36 -15.96 -33.08 38.70
CA LEU A 36 -14.83 -32.43 39.36
C LEU A 36 -15.24 -31.06 39.91
N LEU A 37 -15.89 -30.22 39.10
CA LEU A 37 -16.38 -28.89 39.50
C LEU A 37 -17.36 -28.99 40.69
N GLU A 38 -18.29 -29.95 40.65
CA GLU A 38 -19.20 -30.23 41.75
C GLU A 38 -18.45 -30.70 43.02
N SER A 39 -17.42 -31.53 42.90
CA SER A 39 -16.62 -32.00 44.03
C SER A 39 -15.77 -30.91 44.70
N TYR A 40 -15.41 -29.86 43.96
CA TYR A 40 -14.69 -28.69 44.46
C TYR A 40 -15.62 -27.51 44.81
N GLY A 41 -16.95 -27.70 44.72
CA GLY A 41 -17.94 -26.66 45.03
C GLY A 41 -17.87 -25.44 44.11
N ILE A 42 -17.37 -25.61 42.87
CA ILE A 42 -17.24 -24.54 41.89
C ILE A 42 -18.53 -24.50 41.07
N ASP A 43 -19.27 -23.40 41.19
CA ASP A 43 -20.51 -23.20 40.44
C ASP A 43 -20.21 -23.01 38.95
N TRP A 44 -20.74 -23.93 38.14
CA TRP A 44 -20.48 -23.99 36.70
C TRP A 44 -21.73 -23.68 35.87
N ARG A 45 -22.88 -23.46 36.54
CA ARG A 45 -24.14 -23.10 35.88
C ARG A 45 -24.24 -21.58 35.83
N LEU A 46 -24.34 -21.02 34.62
CA LEU A 46 -24.66 -19.60 34.45
C LEU A 46 -26.05 -19.32 35.05
N ASN A 47 -26.08 -18.56 36.15
CA ASN A 47 -27.30 -18.11 36.80
C ASN A 47 -28.10 -17.20 35.85
N ASN A 48 -29.08 -17.79 35.16
CA ASN A 48 -30.21 -17.07 34.59
C ASN A 48 -31.34 -17.09 35.63
N GLU A 49 -31.30 -16.17 36.61
CA GLU A 49 -32.51 -15.79 37.34
C GLU A 49 -32.90 -14.34 37.00
N PRO A 50 -34.14 -14.10 36.55
CA PRO A 50 -34.63 -12.77 36.22
C PRO A 50 -34.88 -11.98 37.52
N SER A 51 -34.18 -10.86 37.69
CA SER A 51 -34.46 -9.90 38.76
C SER A 51 -35.85 -9.30 38.57
N GLN A 52 -36.72 -9.46 39.58
CA GLN A 52 -38.01 -8.80 39.67
C GLN A 52 -37.80 -7.28 39.74
N VAL A 53 -38.12 -6.57 38.66
CA VAL A 53 -38.29 -5.11 38.65
C VAL A 53 -39.77 -4.82 38.62
N GLU A 54 -40.17 -3.92 39.51
CA GLU A 54 -41.53 -3.47 39.79
C GLU A 54 -42.32 -3.09 38.52
N SER A 55 -43.58 -3.49 38.51
CA SER A 55 -44.54 -3.30 37.43
C SER A 55 -44.87 -1.82 37.21
N ALA A 56 -44.13 -1.19 36.29
CA ALA A 56 -44.67 -0.07 35.52
C ALA A 56 -45.57 -0.65 34.43
N SER A 57 -46.83 -0.23 34.42
CA SER A 57 -47.88 -0.57 33.46
C SER A 57 -47.35 -0.64 32.02
N PRO A 58 -47.58 -1.75 31.27
CA PRO A 58 -47.15 -1.85 29.89
C PRO A 58 -47.93 -0.84 29.05
N LEU A 59 -47.22 0.17 28.54
CA LEU A 59 -47.61 0.87 27.33
C LEU A 59 -47.82 -0.18 26.22
N PRO A 60 -48.84 -0.04 25.37
CA PRO A 60 -49.13 -1.06 24.37
C PRO A 60 -47.91 -1.27 23.47
N LEU A 61 -47.41 -2.51 23.44
CA LEU A 61 -46.50 -2.99 22.40
C LEU A 61 -47.23 -2.85 21.05
N LEU A 62 -46.97 -1.74 20.36
CA LEU A 62 -47.21 -1.61 18.93
C LEU A 62 -46.22 -2.54 18.22
N SER A 63 -46.50 -3.84 18.20
CA SER A 63 -45.92 -4.74 17.22
C SER A 63 -46.56 -4.42 15.88
N SER A 64 -46.03 -3.42 15.16
CA SER A 64 -46.32 -3.28 13.74
C SER A 64 -45.67 -4.47 13.03
N SER A 65 -46.38 -5.60 12.95
CA SER A 65 -45.92 -6.72 12.15
C SER A 65 -45.96 -6.30 10.68
N LEU A 66 -44.85 -5.72 10.21
CA LEU A 66 -44.68 -5.38 8.80
C LEU A 66 -44.95 -6.65 7.98
N ASP A 67 -45.85 -6.54 7.02
CA ASP A 67 -46.11 -7.61 6.06
C ASP A 67 -44.89 -7.80 5.15
N THR A 68 -44.93 -8.84 4.30
CA THR A 68 -43.79 -9.19 3.45
C THR A 68 -43.44 -8.06 2.48
N ASP A 69 -44.44 -7.37 1.94
CA ASP A 69 -44.25 -6.30 0.96
C ASP A 69 -43.68 -5.04 1.62
N ALA A 70 -44.14 -4.69 2.82
CA ALA A 70 -43.59 -3.60 3.62
C ALA A 70 -42.14 -3.88 4.05
N LYS A 71 -41.80 -5.13 4.39
CA LYS A 71 -40.40 -5.53 4.67
C LYS A 71 -39.51 -5.40 3.44
N LEU A 72 -39.98 -5.81 2.26
CA LEU A 72 -39.24 -5.66 1.01
C LEU A 72 -39.06 -4.17 0.65
N ALA A 73 -40.11 -3.36 0.81
CA ALA A 73 -40.05 -1.93 0.57
C ALA A 73 -39.05 -1.23 1.50
N LEU A 74 -39.07 -1.56 2.80
CA LEU A 74 -38.12 -1.06 3.79
C LEU A 74 -36.68 -1.44 3.44
N PHE A 75 -36.45 -2.72 3.09
CA PHE A 75 -35.12 -3.20 2.72
C PHE A 75 -34.59 -2.49 1.46
N LYS A 76 -35.44 -2.30 0.45
CA LYS A 76 -35.12 -1.55 -0.77
C LYS A 76 -34.80 -0.09 -0.51
N ARG A 77 -35.51 0.54 0.43
CA ARG A 77 -35.32 1.94 0.81
C ARG A 77 -33.92 2.17 1.39
N LEU A 78 -33.47 1.29 2.28
CA LEU A 78 -32.19 1.41 2.97
C LEU A 78 -31.01 0.94 2.11
N PHE A 79 -31.08 -0.28 1.55
CA PHE A 79 -29.96 -0.87 0.81
C PHE A 79 -30.02 -0.56 -0.69
N ARG A 80 -30.22 0.71 -1.02
CA ARG A 80 -30.40 1.17 -2.39
C ARG A 80 -29.05 1.36 -3.10
N GLY A 81 -28.90 0.72 -4.25
CA GLY A 81 -27.78 0.92 -5.15
C GLY A 81 -28.23 0.79 -6.60
N ARG A 82 -27.39 0.20 -7.46
CA ARG A 82 -27.78 -0.09 -8.84
C ARG A 82 -28.96 -1.07 -8.90
N VAL A 83 -29.94 -0.73 -9.72
CA VAL A 83 -31.14 -1.54 -9.96
C VAL A 83 -31.07 -2.33 -11.27
N ASP A 84 -30.19 -1.93 -12.17
CA ASP A 84 -30.02 -2.54 -13.49
C ASP A 84 -29.15 -3.81 -13.45
N VAL A 85 -28.40 -4.01 -12.36
CA VAL A 85 -27.55 -5.19 -12.13
C VAL A 85 -27.33 -5.42 -10.64
N TYR A 86 -27.22 -6.69 -10.23
CA TYR A 86 -26.81 -7.07 -8.88
C TYR A 86 -25.74 -8.19 -8.94
N PRO A 87 -24.80 -8.23 -7.98
CA PRO A 87 -23.85 -9.32 -7.86
C PRO A 87 -24.47 -10.51 -7.14
N VAL A 88 -24.26 -11.70 -7.68
CA VAL A 88 -24.66 -12.99 -7.09
C VAL A 88 -23.44 -13.70 -6.56
N ARG A 89 -23.57 -14.26 -5.37
CA ARG A 89 -22.54 -15.08 -4.75
C ARG A 89 -22.51 -16.46 -5.38
N TRP A 90 -21.32 -16.95 -5.68
CA TRP A 90 -21.08 -18.33 -6.10
C TRP A 90 -20.07 -19.01 -5.18
N VAL A 91 -20.16 -20.34 -5.13
CA VAL A 91 -19.21 -21.24 -4.45
C VAL A 91 -18.82 -22.31 -5.45
N SER A 92 -17.53 -22.48 -5.69
CA SER A 92 -17.00 -23.49 -6.60
C SER A 92 -17.01 -24.86 -5.92
N LYS A 93 -16.94 -25.92 -6.74
CA LYS A 93 -16.82 -27.30 -6.24
C LYS A 93 -15.56 -27.53 -5.38
N ALA A 94 -14.54 -26.69 -5.52
CA ALA A 94 -13.29 -26.72 -4.75
C ALA A 94 -13.34 -25.85 -3.47
N GLY A 95 -14.53 -25.35 -3.07
CA GLY A 95 -14.71 -24.53 -1.87
C GLY A 95 -14.33 -23.05 -2.02
N LYS A 96 -13.78 -22.62 -3.16
CA LYS A 96 -13.53 -21.19 -3.43
C LYS A 96 -14.85 -20.46 -3.62
N SER A 97 -14.90 -19.19 -3.23
CA SER A 97 -16.16 -18.46 -3.24
C SER A 97 -15.94 -17.01 -3.70
N GLY A 98 -16.94 -16.42 -4.33
CA GLY A 98 -16.84 -15.06 -4.85
C GLY A 98 -18.18 -14.48 -5.25
N TYR A 99 -18.14 -13.34 -5.92
CA TYR A 99 -19.30 -12.64 -6.47
C TYR A 99 -19.11 -12.39 -7.96
N SER A 100 -20.20 -12.43 -8.72
CA SER A 100 -20.23 -12.06 -10.14
C SER A 100 -21.54 -11.35 -10.49
N PRO A 101 -21.54 -10.40 -11.44
CA PRO A 101 -22.77 -9.74 -11.86
C PRO A 101 -23.76 -10.77 -12.45
N ALA A 102 -25.02 -10.66 -12.06
CA ALA A 102 -26.11 -11.48 -12.58
C ALA A 102 -26.29 -11.21 -14.09
N CYS A 103 -26.12 -12.26 -14.90
CA CYS A 103 -26.21 -12.15 -16.35
C CYS A 103 -27.05 -13.30 -16.92
N GLY A 104 -28.06 -12.98 -17.73
CA GLY A 104 -28.91 -13.98 -18.39
C GLY A 104 -28.17 -14.84 -19.42
N ASN A 105 -27.02 -14.36 -19.91
CA ASN A 105 -26.14 -15.08 -20.82
C ASN A 105 -25.02 -15.84 -20.12
N GLU A 106 -24.99 -15.88 -18.78
CA GLU A 106 -23.90 -16.51 -18.04
C GLU A 106 -23.72 -18.00 -18.44
N TRP A 107 -22.48 -18.38 -18.76
CA TRP A 107 -22.07 -19.72 -19.20
C TRP A 107 -22.73 -20.23 -20.50
N ARG A 108 -23.38 -19.36 -21.30
CA ARG A 108 -23.91 -19.76 -22.62
C ARG A 108 -22.76 -19.96 -23.64
N PRO A 109 -22.58 -21.17 -24.21
CA PRO A 109 -21.53 -21.44 -25.19
C PRO A 109 -21.65 -20.53 -26.42
N GLY A 110 -20.53 -19.95 -26.89
CA GLY A 110 -20.49 -19.06 -28.04
C GLY A 110 -21.00 -17.63 -27.79
N VAL A 111 -21.49 -17.31 -26.58
CA VAL A 111 -21.99 -15.96 -26.21
C VAL A 111 -21.25 -15.41 -24.98
N CYS A 112 -21.05 -16.25 -23.95
CA CYS A 112 -20.31 -15.85 -22.76
C CYS A 112 -18.91 -16.46 -22.76
N GLU A 113 -17.90 -15.61 -22.81
CA GLU A 113 -16.49 -16.01 -22.85
C GLU A 113 -15.82 -16.10 -21.48
N LYS A 114 -16.58 -16.24 -20.38
CA LYS A 114 -15.97 -16.48 -19.07
C LYS A 114 -15.17 -17.80 -19.09
N PRO A 115 -13.96 -17.86 -18.49
CA PRO A 115 -13.31 -16.82 -17.68
C PRO A 115 -12.34 -15.91 -18.46
N ARG A 116 -12.28 -15.97 -19.80
CA ARG A 116 -11.31 -15.22 -20.63
C ARG A 116 -11.53 -13.70 -20.60
N ILE A 117 -12.79 -13.25 -20.53
CA ILE A 117 -13.16 -11.82 -20.51
C ILE A 117 -13.93 -11.46 -19.24
N LYS A 118 -13.67 -10.28 -18.68
CA LYS A 118 -14.42 -9.72 -17.53
C LYS A 118 -15.81 -9.25 -17.97
N CYS A 119 -16.83 -9.43 -17.13
CA CYS A 119 -18.19 -8.97 -17.44
C CYS A 119 -18.32 -7.45 -17.68
N GLY A 120 -17.41 -6.64 -17.14
CA GLY A 120 -17.38 -5.20 -17.41
C GLY A 120 -17.05 -4.88 -18.87
N GLU A 121 -16.29 -5.75 -19.54
CA GLU A 121 -15.77 -5.57 -20.90
C GLU A 121 -16.53 -6.43 -21.94
N CYS A 122 -17.52 -7.21 -21.50
CA CYS A 122 -18.26 -8.12 -22.35
C CYS A 122 -19.38 -7.39 -23.11
N SER A 123 -19.30 -7.35 -24.44
CA SER A 123 -20.31 -6.76 -25.33
C SER A 123 -21.62 -7.56 -25.40
N TYR A 124 -21.59 -8.87 -25.12
CA TYR A 124 -22.75 -9.76 -25.14
C TYR A 124 -23.44 -9.91 -23.76
N ARG A 125 -23.14 -9.03 -22.80
CA ARG A 125 -23.71 -9.11 -21.45
C ARG A 125 -25.21 -8.78 -21.46
N GLN A 126 -26.01 -9.65 -20.83
CA GLN A 126 -27.43 -9.41 -20.56
C GLN A 126 -27.63 -9.29 -19.06
N LEU A 127 -27.43 -8.09 -18.52
CA LEU A 127 -27.52 -7.84 -17.08
C LEU A 127 -28.97 -8.01 -16.59
N LEU A 128 -29.12 -8.66 -15.45
CA LEU A 128 -30.44 -8.89 -14.84
C LEU A 128 -30.73 -7.82 -13.80
N PRO A 129 -31.91 -7.16 -13.85
CA PRO A 129 -32.28 -6.14 -12.88
C PRO A 129 -32.56 -6.73 -11.50
N LEU A 130 -32.35 -5.92 -10.46
CA LEU A 130 -32.68 -6.27 -9.08
C LEU A 130 -34.19 -6.11 -8.84
N THR A 131 -34.92 -7.23 -8.79
CA THR A 131 -36.38 -7.26 -8.58
C THR A 131 -36.77 -7.61 -7.14
N ASP A 132 -38.02 -7.37 -6.76
CA ASP A 132 -38.57 -7.82 -5.45
C ASP A 132 -38.40 -9.31 -5.22
N GLN A 133 -38.61 -10.10 -6.27
CA GLN A 133 -38.44 -11.55 -6.21
C GLN A 133 -37.00 -11.95 -5.89
N VAL A 134 -36.01 -11.23 -6.42
CA VAL A 134 -34.58 -11.47 -6.14
C VAL A 134 -34.27 -11.15 -4.68
N LEU A 135 -34.77 -10.03 -4.16
CA LEU A 135 -34.60 -9.65 -2.75
C LEU A 135 -35.30 -10.62 -1.81
N TYR A 136 -36.51 -11.06 -2.14
CA TYR A 136 -37.21 -12.09 -1.38
C TYR A 136 -36.39 -13.38 -1.29
N LYS A 137 -35.87 -13.87 -2.43
CA LYS A 137 -35.02 -15.07 -2.46
C LYS A 137 -33.75 -14.90 -1.63
N HIS A 138 -33.18 -13.71 -1.59
CA HIS A 138 -32.04 -13.40 -0.72
C HIS A 138 -32.41 -13.48 0.76
N LEU A 139 -33.48 -12.80 1.16
CA LEU A 139 -33.97 -12.77 2.54
C LEU A 139 -34.49 -14.14 3.02
N ALA A 140 -35.02 -14.95 2.12
CA ALA A 140 -35.43 -16.34 2.35
C ALA A 140 -34.22 -17.31 2.42
N GLY A 141 -33.03 -16.86 1.98
CA GLY A 141 -31.80 -17.64 2.00
C GLY A 141 -31.66 -18.64 0.85
N GLU A 142 -32.43 -18.49 -0.22
CA GLU A 142 -32.32 -19.28 -1.46
C GLU A 142 -31.08 -18.87 -2.27
N ILE A 143 -30.81 -17.57 -2.34
CA ILE A 143 -29.63 -17.00 -2.99
C ILE A 143 -28.91 -16.04 -2.06
N VAL A 144 -27.66 -15.70 -2.37
CA VAL A 144 -26.93 -14.64 -1.68
C VAL A 144 -26.50 -13.62 -2.72
N ILE A 145 -26.90 -12.37 -2.52
CA ILE A 145 -26.59 -11.28 -3.43
C ILE A 145 -25.86 -10.16 -2.66
N GLY A 146 -25.26 -9.26 -3.41
CA GLY A 146 -24.78 -7.99 -2.90
C GLY A 146 -25.46 -6.82 -3.61
N VAL A 147 -24.88 -5.64 -3.47
CA VAL A 147 -25.31 -4.41 -4.12
C VAL A 147 -24.08 -3.64 -4.61
N TYR A 148 -24.22 -2.97 -5.75
CA TYR A 148 -23.26 -1.98 -6.23
C TYR A 148 -23.73 -0.60 -5.74
N PRO A 149 -23.07 0.02 -4.74
CA PRO A 149 -23.54 1.26 -4.11
C PRO A 149 -23.31 2.51 -4.95
N LEU A 150 -22.30 2.49 -5.84
CA LEU A 150 -22.00 3.61 -6.73
C LEU A 150 -22.95 3.60 -7.93
N LEU A 151 -23.62 4.72 -8.16
CA LEU A 151 -24.55 4.91 -9.27
C LEU A 151 -23.83 5.48 -10.51
N PRO A 152 -24.42 5.36 -11.72
CA PRO A 152 -23.80 5.88 -12.95
C PRO A 152 -23.59 7.40 -12.99
N ASP A 153 -24.26 8.15 -12.12
CA ASP A 153 -24.16 9.60 -11.96
C ASP A 153 -23.17 10.02 -10.86
N ASP A 154 -22.30 9.11 -10.42
CA ASP A 154 -21.29 9.31 -9.38
C ASP A 154 -21.87 9.60 -7.98
N THR A 155 -23.13 9.20 -7.74
CA THR A 155 -23.79 9.33 -6.42
C THR A 155 -23.99 7.98 -5.70
N CYS A 156 -24.31 8.00 -4.41
CA CYS A 156 -24.70 6.82 -3.62
C CYS A 156 -25.78 7.17 -2.58
N TYR A 157 -26.51 6.14 -2.08
CA TYR A 157 -27.54 6.28 -1.04
C TYR A 157 -27.07 5.92 0.37
N PHE A 158 -25.91 5.29 0.48
CA PHE A 158 -25.30 4.98 1.76
C PHE A 158 -23.77 4.97 1.65
N LEU A 159 -23.12 5.08 2.79
CA LEU A 159 -21.72 4.73 3.00
C LEU A 159 -21.68 3.50 3.90
N ALA A 160 -20.94 2.47 3.50
CA ALA A 160 -20.64 1.33 4.36
C ALA A 160 -19.14 1.22 4.62
N VAL A 161 -18.77 0.87 5.85
CA VAL A 161 -17.38 0.64 6.25
C VAL A 161 -17.23 -0.81 6.67
N ASP A 162 -16.34 -1.55 6.02
CA ASP A 162 -16.08 -2.97 6.31
C ASP A 162 -15.01 -3.12 7.41
N PHE A 163 -15.13 -4.14 8.25
CA PHE A 163 -14.19 -4.46 9.33
C PHE A 163 -14.03 -5.98 9.40
N ASP A 164 -12.90 -6.52 8.93
CA ASP A 164 -12.67 -7.97 8.76
C ASP A 164 -11.36 -8.51 9.36
N GLU A 165 -10.61 -7.66 10.09
CA GLU A 165 -9.36 -8.02 10.75
C GLU A 165 -9.57 -8.65 12.15
N SER A 166 -8.51 -9.15 12.80
CA SER A 166 -8.60 -9.85 14.09
C SER A 166 -9.28 -9.04 15.20
N ASP A 167 -9.14 -7.71 15.14
CA ASP A 167 -9.61 -6.76 16.15
C ASP A 167 -10.86 -5.99 15.67
N TRP A 168 -11.63 -6.58 14.74
CA TRP A 168 -12.78 -5.93 14.11
C TRP A 168 -13.85 -5.45 15.11
N ARG A 169 -13.98 -6.13 16.25
CA ARG A 169 -14.99 -5.80 17.29
C ARG A 169 -14.66 -4.47 17.95
N GLU A 170 -13.40 -4.31 18.34
CA GLU A 170 -12.89 -3.08 18.93
C GLU A 170 -12.94 -1.95 17.91
N ASP A 171 -12.53 -2.21 16.67
CA ASP A 171 -12.52 -1.22 15.58
C ASP A 171 -13.92 -0.70 15.25
N VAL A 172 -14.90 -1.59 15.04
CA VAL A 172 -16.27 -1.20 14.68
C VAL A 172 -16.97 -0.48 15.85
N THR A 173 -16.69 -0.89 17.08
CA THR A 173 -17.23 -0.23 18.28
C THR A 173 -16.65 1.17 18.44
N ALA A 174 -15.33 1.32 18.23
CA ALA A 174 -14.66 2.62 18.26
C ALA A 174 -15.20 3.55 17.18
N PHE A 175 -15.38 3.05 15.96
CA PHE A 175 -15.96 3.80 14.85
C PHE A 175 -17.41 4.22 15.14
N ALA A 176 -18.25 3.30 15.60
CA ALA A 176 -19.64 3.59 15.93
C ALA A 176 -19.79 4.60 17.08
N GLN A 177 -18.85 4.61 18.04
CA GLN A 177 -18.80 5.62 19.08
C GLN A 177 -18.41 7.00 18.50
N SER A 178 -17.41 7.07 17.62
CA SER A 178 -17.05 8.33 16.94
C SER A 178 -18.20 8.90 16.11
N CYS A 179 -18.95 8.04 15.42
CA CYS A 179 -20.16 8.46 14.72
C CYS A 179 -21.16 9.13 15.68
N ARG A 180 -21.41 8.54 16.86
CA ARG A 180 -22.30 9.11 17.88
C ARG A 180 -21.82 10.46 18.41
N GLU A 181 -20.52 10.59 18.70
CA GLU A 181 -19.92 11.86 19.14
C GLU A 181 -20.03 12.97 18.07
N LEU A 182 -20.04 12.57 16.81
CA LEU A 182 -20.17 13.46 15.65
C LEU A 182 -21.61 13.63 15.15
N ASP A 183 -22.60 13.07 15.88
CA ASP A 183 -24.03 13.09 15.51
C ASP A 183 -24.28 12.53 14.10
N VAL A 184 -23.59 11.44 13.77
CA VAL A 184 -23.73 10.70 12.51
C VAL A 184 -24.51 9.40 12.80
N PRO A 185 -25.71 9.22 12.23
CA PRO A 185 -26.48 7.99 12.37
C PRO A 185 -25.71 6.81 11.76
N VAL A 186 -25.51 5.75 12.55
CA VAL A 186 -24.80 4.54 12.12
C VAL A 186 -25.52 3.29 12.59
N ALA A 187 -25.63 2.29 11.71
CA ALA A 187 -26.13 0.96 12.04
C ALA A 187 -25.02 -0.08 11.86
N VAL A 188 -24.82 -0.94 12.86
CA VAL A 188 -23.76 -1.97 12.82
C VAL A 188 -24.38 -3.33 12.50
N GLU A 189 -23.85 -3.99 11.47
CA GLU A 189 -24.21 -5.34 11.06
C GLU A 189 -23.01 -6.28 11.29
N ILE A 190 -23.21 -7.43 11.91
CA ILE A 190 -22.20 -8.50 11.89
C ILE A 190 -22.16 -9.11 10.50
N SER A 191 -20.97 -9.25 9.93
CA SER A 191 -20.78 -9.80 8.59
C SER A 191 -21.34 -11.22 8.49
N ARG A 192 -21.57 -11.69 7.26
CA ARG A 192 -22.11 -13.04 7.01
C ARG A 192 -21.23 -14.15 7.60
N SER A 193 -19.91 -13.96 7.70
CA SER A 193 -18.99 -14.97 8.24
C SER A 193 -18.98 -15.01 9.77
N GLY A 194 -19.52 -13.99 10.45
CA GLY A 194 -19.38 -13.80 11.89
C GLY A 194 -17.98 -13.30 12.33
N ASN A 195 -17.05 -13.16 11.40
CA ASN A 195 -15.66 -12.77 11.64
C ASN A 195 -15.37 -11.34 11.15
N GLY A 196 -16.39 -10.48 11.15
CA GLY A 196 -16.27 -9.09 10.76
C GLY A 196 -17.58 -8.34 10.99
N ALA A 197 -17.60 -7.05 10.68
CA ALA A 197 -18.79 -6.21 10.74
C ALA A 197 -18.80 -5.14 9.65
N HIS A 198 -19.99 -4.66 9.32
CA HIS A 198 -20.17 -3.50 8.46
C HIS A 198 -20.86 -2.39 9.26
N ALA A 199 -20.32 -1.18 9.20
CA ALA A 199 -20.97 0.03 9.73
C ALA A 199 -21.64 0.79 8.58
N TRP A 200 -22.96 0.97 8.65
CA TRP A 200 -23.79 1.57 7.61
C TRP A 200 -24.24 2.96 8.02
N ILE A 201 -24.04 3.95 7.14
CA ILE A 201 -24.58 5.31 7.23
C ILE A 201 -25.49 5.51 6.02
N PHE A 202 -26.79 5.67 6.26
CA PHE A 202 -27.78 5.81 5.21
C PHE A 202 -28.13 7.29 5.01
N PHE A 203 -28.29 7.71 3.75
CA PHE A 203 -28.63 9.09 3.41
C PHE A 203 -30.11 9.21 3.01
N GLU A 204 -30.73 10.35 3.34
CA GLU A 204 -32.13 10.64 2.97
C GLU A 204 -32.35 10.68 1.45
N ARG A 205 -31.36 11.22 0.74
CA ARG A 205 -31.30 11.30 -0.73
C ARG A 205 -29.93 10.83 -1.22
N ASN A 206 -29.78 10.62 -2.52
CA ASN A 206 -28.46 10.34 -3.06
C ASN A 206 -27.53 11.55 -2.87
N VAL A 207 -26.27 11.27 -2.56
CA VAL A 207 -25.21 12.27 -2.37
C VAL A 207 -24.02 11.92 -3.25
N PRO A 208 -23.19 12.89 -3.64
CA PRO A 208 -21.96 12.60 -4.38
C PRO A 208 -21.11 11.57 -3.61
N ALA A 209 -20.62 10.54 -4.30
CA ALA A 209 -19.82 9.49 -3.67
C ALA A 209 -18.55 10.05 -3.01
N TYR A 210 -17.98 11.10 -3.60
CA TYR A 210 -16.87 11.87 -3.01
C TYR A 210 -17.19 12.42 -1.62
N GLU A 211 -18.36 13.04 -1.43
CA GLU A 211 -18.74 13.61 -0.13
C GLU A 211 -18.97 12.53 0.93
N ALA A 212 -19.65 11.43 0.54
CA ALA A 212 -19.83 10.27 1.42
C ALA A 212 -18.48 9.68 1.84
N ARG A 213 -17.53 9.53 0.91
CA ARG A 213 -16.19 9.03 1.22
C ARG A 213 -15.36 10.00 2.05
N LEU A 214 -15.51 11.30 1.84
CA LEU A 214 -14.86 12.33 2.64
C LEU A 214 -15.35 12.27 4.10
N LEU A 215 -16.66 12.09 4.30
CA LEU A 215 -17.25 11.84 5.62
C LEU A 215 -16.65 10.59 6.29
N GLY A 216 -16.64 9.46 5.58
CA GLY A 216 -16.04 8.22 6.10
C GLY A 216 -14.57 8.40 6.50
N SER A 217 -13.78 9.04 5.64
CA SER A 217 -12.36 9.31 5.89
C SER A 217 -12.16 10.23 7.10
N ALA A 218 -13.01 11.24 7.28
CA ALA A 218 -12.97 12.15 8.42
C ALA A 218 -13.31 11.43 9.73
N ILE A 219 -14.33 10.56 9.73
CA ILE A 219 -14.71 9.78 10.91
C ILE A 219 -13.61 8.76 11.27
N ILE A 220 -13.03 8.07 10.28
CA ILE A 220 -11.89 7.17 10.52
C ILE A 220 -10.73 7.95 11.13
N SER A 221 -10.38 9.12 10.58
CA SER A 221 -9.33 9.98 11.11
C SER A 221 -9.58 10.37 12.56
N HIS A 222 -10.80 10.81 12.86
CA HIS A 222 -11.24 11.16 14.20
C HIS A 222 -11.14 9.97 15.16
N THR A 223 -11.52 8.78 14.71
CA THR A 223 -11.46 7.55 15.51
C THR A 223 -10.02 7.15 15.80
N CYS A 224 -9.12 7.21 14.81
CA CYS A 224 -7.69 6.96 14.97
C CYS A 224 -7.03 7.92 15.97
N GLU A 225 -7.49 9.16 16.06
CA GLU A 225 -7.00 10.15 17.04
C GLU A 225 -7.36 9.75 18.49
N ARG A 226 -8.45 9.01 18.66
CA ARG A 226 -8.96 8.57 19.97
C ARG A 226 -8.47 7.19 20.39
N THR A 227 -8.28 6.26 19.46
CA THR A 227 -7.99 4.85 19.77
C THR A 227 -6.63 4.38 19.23
N ARG A 228 -6.00 3.43 19.95
CA ARG A 228 -4.66 2.89 19.67
C ARG A 228 -4.59 1.84 18.55
N GLN A 229 -5.74 1.43 18.02
CA GLN A 229 -5.92 0.16 17.30
C GLN A 229 -6.13 0.31 15.79
N LEU A 230 -6.78 1.37 15.33
CA LEU A 230 -7.08 1.54 13.89
C LEU A 230 -5.82 1.86 13.09
N THR A 231 -5.53 1.01 12.10
CA THR A 231 -4.38 1.14 11.21
C THR A 231 -4.70 2.01 9.99
N LEU A 232 -3.67 2.48 9.26
CA LEU A 232 -3.84 3.22 8.00
C LEU A 232 -4.57 2.41 6.91
N ALA A 233 -4.67 1.09 7.03
CA ALA A 233 -5.42 0.24 6.09
C ALA A 233 -6.95 0.41 6.20
N SER A 234 -7.45 0.97 7.31
CA SER A 234 -8.90 1.17 7.52
C SER A 234 -9.54 2.14 6.52
N TYR A 235 -8.76 3.03 5.88
CA TYR A 235 -9.27 3.98 4.88
C TYR A 235 -9.70 3.32 3.56
N ASP A 236 -9.20 2.12 3.26
CA ASP A 236 -9.54 1.39 2.04
C ASP A 236 -10.82 0.54 2.19
N ARG A 237 -11.47 0.58 3.37
CA ARG A 237 -12.65 -0.23 3.73
C ARG A 237 -14.00 0.44 3.43
N LEU A 238 -14.00 1.56 2.71
CA LEU A 238 -15.21 2.36 2.40
C LEU A 238 -15.94 1.87 1.13
N PHE A 239 -17.26 1.78 1.19
CA PHE A 239 -18.15 1.43 0.08
C PHE A 239 -19.19 2.56 -0.11
N PRO A 240 -19.20 3.25 -1.27
CA PRO A 240 -18.37 3.05 -2.47
C PRO A 240 -16.87 3.34 -2.22
N ASN A 241 -15.99 2.63 -2.93
CA ASN A 241 -14.53 2.76 -2.76
C ASN A 241 -13.90 3.83 -3.65
N GLN A 242 -14.68 4.41 -4.56
CA GLN A 242 -14.24 5.32 -5.59
C GLN A 242 -15.29 6.42 -5.82
N ASP A 243 -14.82 7.61 -6.18
CA ASP A 243 -15.65 8.81 -6.33
C ASP A 243 -16.46 8.84 -7.64
N SER A 244 -15.99 8.13 -8.68
CA SER A 244 -16.61 8.14 -10.00
C SER A 244 -16.72 6.75 -10.61
N MET A 245 -17.73 6.55 -11.45
CA MET A 245 -18.03 5.29 -12.11
C MET A 245 -16.93 4.93 -13.14
N PRO A 246 -16.31 3.73 -13.03
CA PRO A 246 -15.31 3.30 -14.01
C PRO A 246 -15.94 3.02 -15.38
N LYS A 247 -15.22 3.36 -16.46
CA LYS A 247 -15.71 3.14 -17.84
C LYS A 247 -16.02 1.67 -18.08
N GLY A 248 -17.28 1.37 -18.44
CA GLY A 248 -17.77 0.00 -18.70
C GLY A 248 -17.96 -0.89 -17.45
N GLY A 249 -17.53 -0.43 -16.27
CA GLY A 249 -17.57 -1.19 -15.02
C GLY A 249 -18.88 -1.09 -14.24
N PHE A 250 -18.93 -1.79 -13.11
CA PHE A 250 -20.11 -1.84 -12.22
C PHE A 250 -19.96 -1.05 -10.92
N GLY A 251 -18.74 -0.65 -10.57
CA GLY A 251 -18.40 -0.24 -9.22
C GLY A 251 -17.85 -1.39 -8.37
N ASN A 252 -17.40 -1.09 -7.16
CA ASN A 252 -17.19 -2.10 -6.12
C ASN A 252 -18.53 -2.60 -5.57
N LEU A 253 -18.54 -3.77 -4.94
CA LEU A 253 -19.75 -4.36 -4.38
C LEU A 253 -19.60 -4.61 -2.88
N ILE A 254 -20.72 -4.55 -2.16
CA ILE A 254 -20.84 -5.00 -0.78
C ILE A 254 -21.96 -6.05 -0.69
N ALA A 255 -21.83 -7.03 0.21
CA ALA A 255 -22.87 -8.03 0.42
C ALA A 255 -24.11 -7.41 1.07
N LEU A 256 -25.31 -7.88 0.69
CA LEU A 256 -26.55 -7.44 1.33
C LEU A 256 -26.79 -8.20 2.65
N PRO A 257 -27.34 -7.53 3.68
CA PRO A 257 -27.55 -8.11 5.01
C PRO A 257 -28.84 -8.94 5.12
N LEU A 258 -29.07 -9.55 6.29
CA LEU A 258 -30.27 -10.30 6.67
C LEU A 258 -30.55 -11.58 5.86
N GLN A 259 -29.50 -12.23 5.36
CA GLN A 259 -29.64 -13.52 4.68
C GLN A 259 -30.03 -14.63 5.67
N LYS A 260 -31.14 -15.37 5.41
CA LYS A 260 -31.73 -16.32 6.37
C LYS A 260 -30.75 -17.34 6.97
N ARG A 261 -29.89 -17.95 6.15
CA ARG A 261 -28.98 -19.01 6.62
C ARG A 261 -27.97 -18.44 7.61
N ALA A 262 -27.25 -17.39 7.23
CA ALA A 262 -26.29 -16.71 8.08
C ALA A 262 -26.91 -16.15 9.36
N ARG A 263 -28.14 -15.62 9.29
CA ARG A 263 -28.87 -15.15 10.49
C ARG A 263 -29.09 -16.24 11.52
N THR A 264 -29.28 -17.48 11.08
CA THR A 264 -29.45 -18.62 11.98
C THR A 264 -28.17 -18.91 12.76
N ASP A 265 -27.02 -18.59 12.16
CA ASP A 265 -25.68 -18.78 12.73
C ASP A 265 -25.14 -17.51 13.43
N GLY A 266 -25.99 -16.49 13.63
CA GLY A 266 -25.61 -15.23 14.29
C GLY A 266 -24.84 -14.24 13.41
N GLY A 267 -24.71 -14.50 12.11
CA GLY A 267 -24.13 -13.59 11.12
C GLY A 267 -25.19 -12.86 10.29
N SER A 268 -24.80 -11.76 9.64
CA SER A 268 -25.72 -10.94 8.83
C SER A 268 -26.93 -10.40 9.60
N VAL A 269 -26.69 -9.97 10.84
CA VAL A 269 -27.67 -9.40 11.77
C VAL A 269 -27.19 -8.05 12.28
N PHE A 270 -28.13 -7.13 12.50
CA PHE A 270 -27.87 -5.85 13.14
C PHE A 270 -27.79 -6.01 14.65
N VAL A 271 -26.85 -5.29 15.25
CA VAL A 271 -26.48 -5.41 16.67
C VAL A 271 -26.49 -4.07 17.37
N ASP A 272 -26.67 -4.12 18.69
CA ASP A 272 -26.52 -2.98 19.58
C ASP A 272 -25.05 -2.62 19.83
N GLU A 273 -24.81 -1.63 20.69
CA GLU A 273 -23.47 -1.16 21.04
C GLU A 273 -22.60 -2.20 21.75
N ARG A 274 -23.22 -3.25 22.31
CA ARG A 274 -22.54 -4.38 22.94
C ARG A 274 -22.36 -5.56 21.99
N LEU A 275 -22.60 -5.34 20.69
CA LEU A 275 -22.60 -6.34 19.64
C LEU A 275 -23.63 -7.47 19.88
N VAL A 276 -24.70 -7.17 20.61
CA VAL A 276 -25.81 -8.11 20.85
C VAL A 276 -26.87 -7.92 19.75
N PRO A 277 -27.29 -8.97 19.04
CA PRO A 277 -28.31 -8.86 18.00
C PRO A 277 -29.64 -8.30 18.51
N TYR A 278 -30.22 -7.34 17.78
CA TYR A 278 -31.55 -6.83 18.11
C TYR A 278 -32.60 -7.95 18.02
N PRO A 279 -33.50 -8.10 19.02
CA PRO A 279 -34.55 -9.12 19.01
C PRO A 279 -35.49 -8.99 17.80
N ASP A 280 -35.85 -7.75 17.44
CA ASP A 280 -36.60 -7.44 16.21
C ASP A 280 -35.75 -6.65 15.23
N GLN A 281 -35.16 -7.38 14.28
CA GLN A 281 -34.34 -6.82 13.21
C GLN A 281 -35.12 -5.85 12.31
N TRP A 282 -36.40 -6.12 12.05
CA TRP A 282 -37.22 -5.30 11.14
C TRP A 282 -37.70 -4.03 11.83
N GLY A 283 -38.10 -4.12 13.10
CA GLY A 283 -38.40 -2.96 13.93
C GLY A 283 -37.18 -2.03 14.07
N PHE A 284 -35.98 -2.59 14.24
CA PHE A 284 -34.75 -1.80 14.23
C PHE A 284 -34.52 -1.08 12.90
N LEU A 285 -34.61 -1.80 11.76
CA LEU A 285 -34.44 -1.20 10.44
C LEU A 285 -35.44 -0.08 10.16
N ASP A 286 -36.69 -0.22 10.61
CA ASP A 286 -37.72 0.81 10.41
C ASP A 286 -37.41 2.10 11.19
N GLY A 287 -36.77 1.95 12.36
CA GLY A 287 -36.32 3.06 13.21
C GLY A 287 -34.97 3.68 12.83
N ILE A 288 -34.29 3.22 11.78
CA ILE A 288 -33.01 3.80 11.35
C ILE A 288 -33.22 5.26 10.91
N GLN A 289 -32.49 6.16 11.57
CA GLN A 289 -32.42 7.56 11.17
C GLN A 289 -31.52 7.71 9.93
N LEU A 290 -32.05 8.38 8.91
CA LEU A 290 -31.29 8.74 7.71
C LEU A 290 -30.54 10.06 7.95
N MET A 291 -29.29 10.12 7.52
CA MET A 291 -28.49 11.34 7.57
C MET A 291 -28.94 12.30 6.45
N LEU A 292 -29.20 13.56 6.80
CA LEU A 292 -29.55 14.59 5.82
C LEU A 292 -28.29 15.00 5.05
N ALA A 293 -28.42 15.21 3.75
CA ALA A 293 -27.28 15.56 2.88
C ALA A 293 -26.58 16.87 3.32
N GLN A 294 -27.34 17.82 3.87
CA GLN A 294 -26.81 19.10 4.36
C GLN A 294 -25.93 18.96 5.62
N ASP A 295 -26.11 17.90 6.40
CA ASP A 295 -25.40 17.70 7.66
C ASP A 295 -24.00 17.10 7.44
N ILE A 296 -23.74 16.54 6.25
CA ILE A 296 -22.45 15.89 5.90
C ILE A 296 -21.28 16.86 6.09
N ALA A 297 -21.37 18.07 5.56
CA ALA A 297 -20.30 19.06 5.68
C ALA A 297 -20.03 19.44 7.16
N SER A 298 -21.10 19.58 7.96
CA SER A 298 -20.98 19.89 9.39
C SER A 298 -20.33 18.74 10.18
N ALA A 299 -20.66 17.49 9.85
CA ALA A 299 -20.06 16.30 10.46
C ALA A 299 -18.58 16.19 10.10
N ILE A 300 -18.21 16.45 8.84
CA ILE A 300 -16.80 16.50 8.39
C ILE A 300 -16.03 17.59 9.15
N GLN A 301 -16.61 18.78 9.30
CA GLN A 301 -15.99 19.89 10.02
C GLN A 301 -15.77 19.56 11.49
N ARG A 302 -16.77 18.96 12.16
CA ARG A 302 -16.66 18.48 13.55
C ARG A 302 -15.60 17.40 13.70
N ALA A 303 -15.58 16.41 12.80
CA ALA A 303 -14.63 15.31 12.81
C ALA A 303 -13.18 15.78 12.66
N SER A 304 -12.98 16.80 11.81
CA SER A 304 -11.64 17.27 11.44
C SER A 304 -11.14 18.43 12.30
N GLY A 305 -11.93 18.93 13.25
CA GLY A 305 -11.58 20.08 14.11
C GLY A 305 -11.21 21.34 13.32
N GLY A 306 -11.80 21.54 12.13
CA GLY A 306 -11.46 22.64 11.22
C GLY A 306 -10.22 22.43 10.32
N ARG A 307 -9.61 21.24 10.31
CA ARG A 307 -8.54 20.85 9.37
C ARG A 307 -9.12 20.09 8.17
N HIS A 308 -8.38 20.00 7.07
CA HIS A 308 -8.82 19.19 5.93
C HIS A 308 -8.61 17.70 6.25
N PRO A 309 -9.59 16.79 6.01
CA PRO A 309 -9.49 15.35 6.35
C PRO A 309 -8.33 14.60 5.66
N LEU A 310 -7.76 15.19 4.61
CA LEU A 310 -6.69 14.62 3.78
C LEU A 310 -5.31 15.23 4.06
N ASP A 311 -5.06 15.76 5.25
CA ASP A 311 -3.76 16.37 5.62
C ASP A 311 -2.65 15.33 5.89
N VAL A 312 -2.63 14.28 5.06
CA VAL A 312 -1.52 13.34 4.86
C VAL A 312 -0.65 13.97 3.78
N THR A 313 0.38 14.69 4.23
CA THR A 313 1.56 15.06 3.44
C THR A 313 1.29 15.38 1.97
N ALA A 314 0.87 16.63 1.73
CA ALA A 314 1.07 17.30 0.44
C ALA A 314 2.58 17.42 0.20
N MET A 315 3.15 16.37 -0.36
CA MET A 315 4.44 16.41 -1.05
C MET A 315 4.10 16.03 -2.48
N LEU A 316 4.09 17.04 -3.35
CA LEU A 316 3.63 17.08 -4.75
C LEU A 316 2.19 17.59 -4.93
N ASP A 317 2.02 18.92 -4.86
CA ASP A 317 1.23 19.76 -5.81
C ASP A 317 1.32 21.23 -5.37
N ASP A 318 2.54 21.75 -5.22
CA ASP A 318 2.74 23.20 -5.01
C ASP A 318 2.59 24.01 -6.32
N ASP A 319 2.40 23.35 -7.47
CA ASP A 319 2.21 23.99 -8.77
C ASP A 319 0.73 24.24 -9.14
N GLU A 320 -0.26 23.70 -8.39
CA GLU A 320 -1.70 23.94 -8.67
C GLU A 320 -2.44 24.79 -7.60
N LEU A 321 -1.78 25.21 -6.52
CA LEU A 321 -2.39 26.08 -5.53
C LEU A 321 -2.28 27.56 -5.94
N LYS A 322 -3.44 28.17 -6.22
CA LYS A 322 -3.58 29.61 -6.50
C LYS A 322 -2.82 30.44 -5.43
N PRO A 323 -1.82 31.27 -5.81
CA PRO A 323 -0.84 31.87 -4.90
C PRO A 323 -1.39 32.86 -3.86
N TRP A 324 -2.68 33.21 -3.90
CA TRP A 324 -3.34 34.12 -2.94
C TRP A 324 -4.09 33.41 -1.80
N HIS A 325 -4.18 32.07 -1.82
CA HIS A 325 -4.68 31.30 -0.68
C HIS A 325 -3.50 30.90 0.21
N ARG A 326 -3.07 31.80 1.10
CA ARG A 326 -2.13 31.46 2.17
C ARG A 326 -2.81 30.47 3.12
N THR A 327 -2.46 29.20 3.02
CA THR A 327 -2.76 28.23 4.07
C THR A 327 -2.00 28.67 5.34
N PRO A 328 -2.65 28.86 6.50
CA PRO A 328 -1.94 29.19 7.73
C PRO A 328 -0.96 28.05 8.06
N ALA A 329 0.26 28.41 8.45
CA ALA A 329 1.32 27.47 8.79
C ALA A 329 0.82 26.40 9.77
N LYS A 330 0.98 25.13 9.40
CA LYS A 330 0.56 23.96 10.18
C LYS A 330 1.19 24.03 11.57
N THR A 331 0.40 24.20 12.62
CA THR A 331 0.91 24.17 13.99
C THR A 331 1.22 22.73 14.39
N ASN A 332 2.50 22.41 14.59
CA ASN A 332 2.94 21.09 15.07
C ASN A 332 2.64 20.82 16.54
N LYS A 333 2.10 21.80 17.29
CA LYS A 333 1.75 21.67 18.70
C LYS A 333 0.57 20.73 18.92
N LEU A 334 0.73 19.78 19.82
CA LEU A 334 -0.29 18.84 20.28
C LEU A 334 -1.02 19.41 21.51
N ALA A 335 -2.35 19.29 21.53
CA ALA A 335 -3.20 19.74 22.63
C ALA A 335 -3.47 18.60 23.64
N CYS A 336 -2.46 17.82 24.00
CA CYS A 336 -2.57 16.74 24.97
C CYS A 336 -1.43 16.81 26.00
N ALA A 337 -1.54 16.04 27.09
CA ALA A 337 -0.44 15.87 28.04
C ALA A 337 0.70 15.10 27.36
N LEU A 338 1.84 15.74 27.22
CA LEU A 338 3.03 15.19 26.57
C LEU A 338 4.08 14.84 27.63
N PRO A 339 4.87 13.78 27.43
CA PRO A 339 5.98 13.46 28.31
C PRO A 339 7.07 14.53 28.19
N ALA A 340 7.79 14.79 29.29
CA ALA A 340 8.92 15.73 29.28
C ALA A 340 10.11 15.21 28.44
N SER A 341 10.32 13.90 28.46
CA SER A 341 11.37 13.20 27.71
C SER A 341 10.85 11.90 27.15
N LEU A 342 11.41 11.47 26.02
CA LEU A 342 11.06 10.21 25.36
C LEU A 342 12.32 9.42 25.02
N SER A 343 12.37 8.17 25.47
CA SER A 343 13.46 7.25 25.11
C SER A 343 13.16 6.58 23.78
N VAL A 344 14.09 6.71 22.83
CA VAL A 344 13.94 6.19 21.47
C VAL A 344 15.14 5.31 21.15
N THR A 345 14.88 4.08 20.70
CA THR A 345 15.95 3.16 20.29
C THR A 345 16.18 3.28 18.80
N LEU A 346 17.40 3.62 18.41
CA LEU A 346 17.82 3.75 17.03
C LEU A 346 18.61 2.50 16.64
N ALA A 347 18.03 1.65 15.80
CA ALA A 347 18.67 0.45 15.26
C ALA A 347 18.54 0.47 13.72
N ASN A 348 18.11 -0.62 13.09
CA ASN A 348 17.75 -0.63 11.67
C ASN A 348 16.55 0.32 11.36
N GLN A 349 15.76 0.66 12.36
CA GLN A 349 14.65 1.62 12.34
C GLN A 349 14.65 2.45 13.63
N ILE A 350 13.75 3.42 13.71
CA ILE A 350 13.53 4.26 14.89
C ILE A 350 12.40 3.64 15.70
N TYR A 351 12.71 3.05 16.85
CA TYR A 351 11.74 2.34 17.69
C TYR A 351 11.26 3.21 18.86
N PHE A 352 9.94 3.26 19.02
CA PHE A 352 9.27 3.96 20.10
C PHE A 352 8.44 3.00 20.94
N ASN A 353 8.57 3.07 22.26
CA ASN A 353 7.72 2.30 23.16
C ASN A 353 6.30 2.87 23.18
N LYS A 354 5.30 2.05 22.83
CA LYS A 354 3.91 2.47 22.81
C LYS A 354 3.47 3.01 24.16
N SER A 355 3.85 2.39 25.27
CA SER A 355 3.36 2.77 26.62
C SER A 355 3.69 4.20 27.01
N GLU A 356 4.75 4.77 26.43
CA GLU A 356 5.24 6.13 26.72
C GLU A 356 4.60 7.19 25.79
N LEU A 357 3.86 6.76 24.77
CA LEU A 357 3.32 7.63 23.75
C LEU A 357 1.80 7.86 23.91
N PRO A 358 1.36 9.12 24.06
CA PRO A 358 -0.03 9.52 23.84
C PRO A 358 -0.45 9.25 22.39
N GLN A 359 -1.72 8.87 22.18
CA GLN A 359 -2.24 8.54 20.85
C GLN A 359 -2.09 9.66 19.80
N PRO A 360 -2.30 10.95 20.13
CA PRO A 360 -2.06 12.03 19.17
C PRO A 360 -0.60 12.10 18.68
N LEU A 361 0.37 11.77 19.54
CA LEU A 361 1.78 11.73 19.17
C LEU A 361 2.10 10.51 18.30
N VAL A 362 1.55 9.34 18.63
CA VAL A 362 1.63 8.12 17.79
C VAL A 362 1.17 8.42 16.36
N ASN A 363 0.03 9.07 16.20
CA ASN A 363 -0.51 9.37 14.87
C ASN A 363 0.37 10.33 14.09
N LYS A 364 0.93 11.35 14.74
CA LYS A 364 1.88 12.25 14.07
C LYS A 364 3.15 11.51 13.65
N LEU A 365 3.69 10.63 14.48
CA LEU A 365 4.85 9.81 14.14
C LEU A 365 4.56 8.90 12.94
N ILE A 366 3.44 8.17 12.95
CA ILE A 366 3.04 7.30 11.82
C ILE A 366 2.86 8.13 10.54
N ARG A 367 2.31 9.35 10.63
CA ARG A 367 2.15 10.26 9.48
C ARG A 367 3.49 10.71 8.87
N LEU A 368 4.58 10.81 9.64
CA LEU A 368 5.92 11.10 9.10
C LEU A 368 6.41 10.00 8.15
N ALA A 369 5.95 8.77 8.37
CA ALA A 369 6.28 7.59 7.57
C ALA A 369 5.15 7.21 6.60
N ALA A 370 4.27 8.15 6.24
CA ALA A 370 3.16 7.91 5.33
C ALA A 370 3.08 8.96 4.22
N PHE A 371 2.63 8.54 3.04
CA PHE A 371 2.43 9.43 1.89
C PHE A 371 1.29 8.93 0.99
N GLN A 372 0.77 9.83 0.16
CA GLN A 372 -0.30 9.54 -0.78
C GLN A 372 0.18 8.57 -1.88
N ASN A 373 -0.62 7.55 -2.20
CA ASN A 373 -0.29 6.62 -3.28
C ASN A 373 -0.64 7.22 -4.66
N PRO A 374 0.33 7.65 -5.48
CA PRO A 374 0.05 8.31 -6.75
C PRO A 374 -0.67 7.39 -7.75
N GLU A 375 -0.46 6.07 -7.65
CA GLU A 375 -1.16 5.10 -8.50
C GLU A 375 -2.67 5.08 -8.24
N PHE A 376 -3.09 5.23 -6.97
CA PHE A 376 -4.51 5.31 -6.61
C PHE A 376 -5.16 6.52 -7.27
N TYR A 377 -4.58 7.70 -7.10
CA TYR A 377 -5.13 8.95 -7.64
C TYR A 377 -5.10 8.97 -9.17
N LYS A 378 -4.05 8.43 -9.79
CA LYS A 378 -3.97 8.30 -11.24
C LYS A 378 -5.04 7.35 -11.78
N ALA A 379 -5.21 6.16 -11.18
CA ALA A 379 -6.26 5.22 -11.57
C ALA A 379 -7.66 5.83 -11.40
N GLN A 380 -7.87 6.57 -10.31
CA GLN A 380 -9.12 7.28 -10.05
C GLN A 380 -9.40 8.37 -11.10
N ALA A 381 -8.42 9.23 -11.40
CA ALA A 381 -8.55 10.29 -12.42
C ALA A 381 -8.82 9.71 -13.82
N MET A 382 -8.24 8.55 -14.14
CA MET A 382 -8.48 7.82 -15.39
C MET A 382 -9.81 7.03 -15.40
N ARG A 383 -10.61 7.09 -14.33
CA ARG A 383 -11.84 6.29 -14.14
C ARG A 383 -11.60 4.79 -14.33
N MET A 384 -10.48 4.32 -13.81
CA MET A 384 -10.11 2.91 -13.74
C MET A 384 -10.42 2.34 -12.35
N SER A 385 -10.53 1.01 -12.26
CA SER A 385 -10.78 0.32 -10.99
C SER A 385 -9.62 0.54 -10.01
N VAL A 386 -9.91 1.03 -8.81
CA VAL A 386 -8.97 1.13 -7.66
C VAL A 386 -9.03 -0.08 -6.73
N TRP A 387 -9.73 -1.14 -7.15
CA TRP A 387 -9.83 -2.38 -6.39
C TRP A 387 -8.44 -2.96 -6.11
N ASN A 388 -8.06 -3.04 -4.84
CA ASN A 388 -6.76 -3.49 -4.32
C ASN A 388 -5.58 -2.51 -4.47
N THR A 389 -5.83 -1.22 -4.70
CA THR A 389 -4.80 -0.17 -4.65
C THR A 389 -5.02 0.67 -3.39
N ALA A 390 -4.07 0.66 -2.46
CA ALA A 390 -4.18 1.45 -1.23
C ALA A 390 -4.07 2.95 -1.51
N ARG A 391 -4.86 3.78 -0.82
CA ARG A 391 -4.81 5.25 -1.00
C ARG A 391 -3.58 5.91 -0.37
N ILE A 392 -3.12 5.38 0.76
CA ILE A 392 -1.97 5.88 1.52
C ILE A 392 -0.98 4.73 1.65
N ILE A 393 0.29 5.00 1.35
CA ILE A 393 1.38 4.06 1.61
C ILE A 393 1.95 4.42 2.98
N GLY A 394 1.80 3.50 3.94
CA GLY A 394 2.43 3.59 5.26
C GLY A 394 3.70 2.73 5.30
N CYS A 395 4.82 3.33 5.69
CA CYS A 395 6.12 2.68 5.85
C CYS A 395 6.51 2.44 7.31
N ALA A 396 5.66 2.84 8.27
CA ALA A 396 5.83 2.51 9.68
C ALA A 396 5.40 1.06 9.97
N GLU A 397 6.12 0.41 10.89
CA GLU A 397 5.80 -0.94 11.35
C GLU A 397 5.22 -0.90 12.75
N ASN A 398 4.18 -1.71 12.96
CA ASN A 398 3.42 -1.75 14.20
C ASN A 398 3.71 -3.08 14.93
N PHE A 399 4.55 -3.03 15.97
CA PHE A 399 4.84 -4.18 16.82
C PHE A 399 3.94 -4.18 18.07
N PRO A 400 3.78 -5.30 18.80
CA PRO A 400 2.90 -5.34 19.97
C PRO A 400 3.19 -4.26 21.02
N LYS A 401 4.48 -4.02 21.32
CA LYS A 401 4.93 -3.02 22.30
C LYS A 401 5.58 -1.78 21.70
N HIS A 402 5.95 -1.81 20.43
CA HIS A 402 6.73 -0.74 19.80
C HIS A 402 6.10 -0.28 18.48
N ILE A 403 6.40 0.94 18.09
CA ILE A 403 6.18 1.44 16.72
C ILE A 403 7.57 1.69 16.13
N ALA A 404 7.80 1.28 14.89
CA ALA A 404 9.06 1.51 14.20
C ALA A 404 8.86 2.41 12.99
N LEU A 405 9.61 3.49 12.92
CA LEU A 405 9.65 4.39 11.77
C LEU A 405 10.91 4.11 10.94
N PRO A 406 10.88 4.35 9.61
CA PRO A 406 12.08 4.34 8.79
C PRO A 406 13.14 5.31 9.31
N ARG A 407 14.42 4.92 9.21
CA ARG A 407 15.56 5.69 9.76
C ARG A 407 15.68 7.10 9.18
N GLY A 408 15.26 7.29 7.93
CA GLY A 408 15.32 8.58 7.25
C GLY A 408 14.37 9.63 7.84
N CYS A 409 13.39 9.22 8.64
CA CYS A 409 12.46 10.12 9.34
C CYS A 409 13.07 10.75 10.61
N LEU A 410 14.32 10.44 10.98
CA LEU A 410 14.92 10.86 12.25
C LEU A 410 14.95 12.39 12.44
N ASP A 411 15.24 13.14 11.37
CA ASP A 411 15.27 14.60 11.42
C ASP A 411 13.86 15.18 11.67
N ASP A 412 12.84 14.63 10.98
CA ASP A 412 11.45 15.02 11.18
C ASP A 412 10.93 14.64 12.58
N VAL A 413 11.35 13.49 13.11
CA VAL A 413 11.05 13.07 14.48
C VAL A 413 11.66 14.06 15.48
N ARG A 414 12.93 14.42 15.32
CA ARG A 414 13.60 15.41 16.17
C ARG A 414 12.86 16.74 16.17
N MET A 415 12.52 17.24 14.99
CA MET A 415 11.76 18.47 14.83
C MET A 415 10.37 18.38 15.48
N LEU A 416 9.64 17.29 15.26
CA LEU A 416 8.32 17.07 15.85
C LEU A 416 8.36 17.07 17.39
N LEU A 417 9.34 16.37 17.99
CA LEU A 417 9.49 16.32 19.45
C LEU A 417 9.91 17.68 20.01
N HIS A 418 10.87 18.34 19.37
CA HIS A 418 11.30 19.69 19.75
C HIS A 418 10.17 20.72 19.71
N ASP A 419 9.37 20.74 18.63
CA ASP A 419 8.21 21.64 18.47
C ASP A 419 7.15 21.45 19.57
N ASN A 420 7.16 20.28 20.20
CA ASN A 420 6.26 19.89 21.28
C ASN A 420 6.92 19.92 22.67
N GLY A 421 8.17 20.39 22.76
CA GLY A 421 8.91 20.51 24.03
C GLY A 421 9.28 19.17 24.67
N ILE A 422 9.41 18.11 23.87
CA ILE A 422 9.77 16.77 24.34
C ILE A 422 11.27 16.55 24.10
N GLU A 423 12.01 16.27 25.17
CA GLU A 423 13.43 15.92 25.08
C GLU A 423 13.60 14.51 24.49
N LEU A 424 14.43 14.39 23.45
CA LEU A 424 14.71 13.11 22.79
C LEU A 424 15.96 12.46 23.40
N VAL A 425 15.79 11.32 24.06
CA VAL A 425 16.89 10.49 24.56
C VAL A 425 17.11 9.33 23.60
N LEU A 426 18.23 9.35 22.86
CA LEU A 426 18.56 8.32 21.87
C LEU A 426 19.43 7.21 22.47
N CYS A 427 18.94 5.97 22.37
CA CYS A 427 19.71 4.76 22.58
C CYS A 427 20.14 4.21 21.22
N ASP A 428 21.41 4.40 20.84
CA ASP A 428 21.93 3.97 19.54
C ASP A 428 22.39 2.49 19.60
N GLU A 429 21.62 1.61 18.98
CA GLU A 429 21.91 0.18 18.81
C GLU A 429 22.32 -0.15 17.36
N ARG A 430 22.57 0.86 16.51
CA ARG A 430 23.06 0.63 15.15
C ARG A 430 24.44 -0.01 15.17
N PHE A 431 24.69 -0.83 14.16
CA PHE A 431 26.02 -1.37 13.93
C PHE A 431 26.92 -0.28 13.34
N ALA A 432 27.87 0.22 14.14
CA ALA A 432 28.81 1.26 13.72
C ALA A 432 29.84 0.78 12.68
N GLY A 433 29.99 -0.53 12.52
CA GLY A 433 30.96 -1.15 11.63
C GLY A 433 32.23 -1.59 12.32
N ASN A 434 33.00 -2.41 11.61
CA ASN A 434 34.37 -2.74 11.96
C ASN A 434 35.31 -1.73 11.30
N SER A 435 36.33 -1.27 12.04
CA SER A 435 37.35 -0.39 11.48
C SER A 435 38.11 -1.08 10.34
N ILE A 436 38.33 -0.36 9.24
CA ILE A 436 39.12 -0.81 8.10
C ILE A 436 40.22 0.21 7.83
N ASP A 437 41.40 -0.27 7.44
CA ASP A 437 42.55 0.57 7.12
C ASP A 437 42.65 0.75 5.60
N VAL A 438 42.10 1.86 5.11
CA VAL A 438 42.06 2.19 3.68
C VAL A 438 42.27 3.70 3.48
N CYS A 439 43.04 4.05 2.47
CA CYS A 439 43.34 5.45 2.13
C CYS A 439 42.83 5.77 0.72
N PHE A 440 42.37 7.01 0.51
CA PHE A 440 41.99 7.47 -0.82
C PHE A 440 43.24 7.90 -1.61
N GLY A 441 43.55 7.19 -2.69
CA GLY A 441 44.72 7.42 -3.55
C GLY A 441 44.48 8.39 -4.72
N GLY A 442 43.35 9.10 -4.75
CA GLY A 442 43.03 10.10 -5.78
C GLY A 442 43.03 11.54 -5.26
N THR A 443 42.80 12.49 -6.17
CA THR A 443 42.52 13.89 -5.81
C THR A 443 41.08 14.19 -6.20
N LEU A 444 40.28 14.64 -5.23
CA LEU A 444 38.91 15.08 -5.49
C LEU A 444 38.93 16.43 -6.20
N ARG A 445 37.93 16.67 -7.05
CA ARG A 445 37.68 18.01 -7.57
C ARG A 445 36.98 18.87 -6.50
N PRO A 446 37.05 20.21 -6.58
CA PRO A 446 36.39 21.09 -5.61
C PRO A 446 34.88 20.83 -5.45
N ASP A 447 34.18 20.53 -6.55
CA ASP A 447 32.76 20.17 -6.53
C ASP A 447 32.50 18.84 -5.79
N GLN A 448 33.45 17.91 -5.82
CA GLN A 448 33.37 16.63 -5.12
C GLN A 448 33.74 16.73 -3.64
N GLU A 449 34.65 17.64 -3.27
CA GLU A 449 35.02 17.91 -1.87
C GLU A 449 33.84 18.48 -1.10
N ILE A 450 33.17 19.51 -1.66
CA ILE A 450 31.96 20.10 -1.07
C ILE A 450 30.86 19.04 -0.90
N ALA A 451 30.69 18.17 -1.91
CA ALA A 451 29.72 17.08 -1.85
C ALA A 451 30.05 16.04 -0.78
N LEU A 452 31.35 15.75 -0.58
CA LEU A 452 31.82 14.82 0.44
C LEU A 452 31.60 15.38 1.84
N GLU A 453 31.98 16.63 2.10
CA GLU A 453 31.78 17.33 3.36
C GLU A 453 30.29 17.35 3.76
N GLY A 454 29.42 17.78 2.85
CA GLY A 454 27.97 17.83 3.11
C GLY A 454 27.33 16.47 3.40
N VAL A 455 27.92 15.37 2.92
CA VAL A 455 27.44 14.01 3.24
C VAL A 455 28.03 13.47 4.55
N LEU A 456 29.26 13.84 4.90
CA LEU A 456 29.96 13.37 6.10
C LEU A 456 29.35 13.86 7.40
N GLU A 457 28.75 15.05 7.39
CA GLU A 457 28.06 15.62 8.55
C GLU A 457 26.85 14.80 9.02
N HIS A 458 26.40 13.85 8.20
CA HIS A 458 25.20 13.08 8.45
C HIS A 458 25.44 11.57 8.37
N ASP A 459 24.82 10.83 9.30
CA ASP A 459 24.87 9.36 9.27
C ASP A 459 24.14 8.80 8.04
N THR A 460 23.01 9.41 7.69
CA THR A 460 22.14 8.98 6.59
C THR A 460 21.82 10.14 5.65
N GLY A 461 21.77 9.86 4.35
CA GLY A 461 21.33 10.83 3.36
C GLY A 461 21.35 10.37 1.91
N ILE A 462 21.05 11.30 1.02
CA ILE A 462 21.17 11.12 -0.43
C ILE A 462 22.13 12.17 -1.00
N LEU A 463 23.07 11.72 -1.82
CA LEU A 463 23.85 12.54 -2.73
C LEU A 463 23.18 12.53 -4.11
N CYS A 464 22.55 13.65 -4.46
CA CYS A 464 21.96 13.85 -5.77
C CYS A 464 23.03 14.42 -6.72
N ALA A 465 23.54 13.62 -7.63
CA ALA A 465 24.61 14.05 -8.54
C ALA A 465 24.41 13.50 -9.96
N PRO A 466 24.62 14.33 -11.00
CA PRO A 466 24.43 13.92 -12.38
C PRO A 466 25.37 12.78 -12.79
N THR A 467 25.11 12.19 -13.96
CA THR A 467 26.09 11.31 -14.60
C THR A 467 27.38 12.09 -14.87
N ALA A 468 28.52 11.40 -14.90
CA ALA A 468 29.86 11.99 -15.04
C ALA A 468 30.35 12.89 -13.87
N PHE A 469 29.55 13.18 -12.84
CA PHE A 469 30.04 13.84 -11.62
C PHE A 469 31.16 13.05 -10.91
N GLY A 470 31.14 11.72 -11.05
CA GLY A 470 32.07 10.83 -10.36
C GLY A 470 31.55 10.35 -9.00
N LYS A 471 30.26 10.01 -8.92
CA LYS A 471 29.60 9.46 -7.72
C LYS A 471 30.41 8.35 -7.05
N THR A 472 30.93 7.40 -7.84
CA THR A 472 31.76 6.30 -7.35
C THR A 472 33.08 6.78 -6.73
N VAL A 473 33.67 7.86 -7.26
CA VAL A 473 34.93 8.44 -6.74
C VAL A 473 34.68 9.13 -5.40
N THR A 474 33.63 9.95 -5.33
CA THR A 474 33.19 10.59 -4.07
C THR A 474 32.82 9.54 -3.01
N ALA A 475 32.16 8.46 -3.41
CA ALA A 475 31.83 7.35 -2.52
C ALA A 475 33.07 6.60 -2.02
N ALA A 476 34.10 6.40 -2.86
CA ALA A 476 35.37 5.80 -2.44
C ALA A 476 36.07 6.69 -1.40
N ALA A 477 36.13 8.01 -1.63
CA ALA A 477 36.68 8.95 -0.65
C ALA A 477 35.89 8.92 0.67
N LEU A 478 34.56 8.83 0.62
CA LEU A 478 33.72 8.67 1.80
C LEU A 478 34.02 7.38 2.58
N ILE A 479 34.21 6.26 1.89
CA ILE A 479 34.59 4.99 2.52
C ILE A 479 35.93 5.15 3.24
N ALA A 480 36.93 5.76 2.58
CA ALA A 480 38.24 6.00 3.16
C ALA A 480 38.16 6.90 4.41
N GLN A 481 37.38 7.96 4.34
CA GLN A 481 37.28 8.93 5.43
C GLN A 481 36.50 8.40 6.63
N ARG A 482 35.49 7.54 6.42
CA ARG A 482 34.77 6.88 7.52
C ARG A 482 35.56 5.69 8.08
N GLY A 483 36.33 4.99 7.27
CA GLY A 483 37.18 3.88 7.71
C GLY A 483 36.40 2.72 8.34
N VAL A 484 35.17 2.46 7.88
CA VAL A 484 34.34 1.34 8.37
C VAL A 484 33.96 0.37 7.27
N ASN A 485 33.73 -0.88 7.64
CA ASN A 485 33.36 -1.91 6.68
C ASN A 485 32.04 -1.56 5.95
N THR A 486 32.07 -1.69 4.62
CA THR A 486 31.08 -1.09 3.73
C THR A 486 30.49 -2.11 2.76
N LEU A 487 29.17 -2.07 2.59
CA LEU A 487 28.45 -2.77 1.53
C LEU A 487 27.93 -1.78 0.49
N VAL A 488 28.37 -1.93 -0.74
CA VAL A 488 27.85 -1.19 -1.90
C VAL A 488 26.80 -2.03 -2.60
N LEU A 489 25.58 -1.53 -2.66
CA LEU A 489 24.44 -2.15 -3.31
C LEU A 489 24.23 -1.56 -4.71
N VAL A 490 24.22 -2.43 -5.72
CA VAL A 490 23.98 -2.06 -7.13
C VAL A 490 22.80 -2.84 -7.71
N HIS A 491 22.20 -2.32 -8.78
CA HIS A 491 21.03 -2.96 -9.41
C HIS A 491 21.38 -3.89 -10.59
N ARG A 492 22.64 -3.85 -11.09
CA ARG A 492 23.11 -4.63 -12.25
C ARG A 492 24.48 -5.24 -12.03
N THR A 493 24.76 -6.35 -12.70
CA THR A 493 26.05 -7.07 -12.58
C THR A 493 27.20 -6.30 -13.24
N GLU A 494 26.93 -5.54 -14.30
CA GLU A 494 27.92 -4.68 -14.96
C GLU A 494 28.43 -3.59 -14.01
N LEU A 495 27.52 -2.99 -13.22
CA LEU A 495 27.87 -1.99 -12.22
C LEU A 495 28.71 -2.59 -11.09
N LEU A 496 28.44 -3.84 -10.69
CA LEU A 496 29.24 -4.53 -9.68
C LEU A 496 30.72 -4.59 -10.08
N GLN A 497 30.99 -4.95 -11.33
CA GLN A 497 32.37 -5.02 -11.84
C GLN A 497 33.01 -3.63 -11.90
N GLN A 498 32.29 -2.62 -12.41
CA GLN A 498 32.77 -1.24 -12.46
C GLN A 498 33.09 -0.68 -11.08
N TRP A 499 32.21 -0.89 -10.10
CA TRP A 499 32.45 -0.48 -8.72
C TRP A 499 33.66 -1.18 -8.11
N THR A 500 33.79 -2.49 -8.32
CA THR A 500 34.94 -3.27 -7.80
C THR A 500 36.26 -2.72 -8.33
N GLU A 501 36.36 -2.47 -9.65
CA GLU A 501 37.57 -1.93 -10.28
C GLU A 501 37.88 -0.50 -9.78
N ARG A 502 36.85 0.33 -9.63
CA ARG A 502 37.01 1.71 -9.15
C ARG A 502 37.45 1.76 -7.69
N LEU A 503 36.86 0.94 -6.81
CA LEU A 503 37.24 0.86 -5.41
C LEU A 503 38.68 0.37 -5.25
N GLN A 504 39.10 -0.66 -6.00
CA GLN A 504 40.49 -1.13 -6.01
C GLN A 504 41.47 -0.03 -6.44
N ALA A 505 41.15 0.69 -7.51
CA ALA A 505 42.01 1.75 -8.02
C ALA A 505 42.10 2.95 -7.07
N PHE A 506 40.96 3.45 -6.56
CA PHE A 506 40.93 4.67 -5.74
C PHE A 506 41.26 4.45 -4.27
N LEU A 507 41.16 3.22 -3.75
CA LEU A 507 41.55 2.90 -2.38
C LEU A 507 42.94 2.24 -2.29
N GLY A 508 43.57 1.94 -3.43
CA GLY A 508 44.87 1.26 -3.46
C GLY A 508 44.85 -0.14 -2.85
N VAL A 509 43.69 -0.80 -2.84
CA VAL A 509 43.47 -2.10 -2.18
C VAL A 509 43.46 -3.25 -3.18
N ASP A 510 43.79 -4.44 -2.69
CA ASP A 510 43.82 -5.66 -3.49
C ASP A 510 42.44 -6.32 -3.66
N LYS A 511 42.42 -7.43 -4.41
CA LYS A 511 41.21 -8.24 -4.64
C LYS A 511 40.73 -8.99 -3.39
N MET A 512 41.55 -9.13 -2.35
CA MET A 512 41.18 -9.79 -1.10
C MET A 512 40.46 -8.84 -0.15
N THR A 513 40.56 -7.53 -0.40
CA THR A 513 39.90 -6.48 0.37
C THR A 513 38.49 -6.19 -0.18
N VAL A 514 38.34 -6.16 -1.51
CA VAL A 514 37.04 -5.89 -2.18
C VAL A 514 36.36 -7.17 -2.64
N GLY A 515 35.33 -7.61 -1.93
CA GLY A 515 34.54 -8.79 -2.28
C GLY A 515 33.32 -8.49 -3.16
N SER A 516 32.66 -9.56 -3.61
CA SER A 516 31.54 -9.45 -4.54
C SER A 516 30.44 -10.48 -4.32
N ILE A 517 29.18 -10.04 -4.48
CA ILE A 517 27.98 -10.87 -4.37
C ILE A 517 27.08 -10.62 -5.58
N GLY A 518 27.10 -11.50 -6.57
CA GLY A 518 26.31 -11.30 -7.79
C GLY A 518 26.57 -12.35 -8.87
N GLY A 519 25.65 -12.46 -9.84
CA GLY A 519 25.83 -13.34 -11.00
C GLY A 519 26.01 -14.83 -10.66
N GLY A 520 25.41 -15.30 -9.55
CA GLY A 520 25.52 -16.69 -9.08
C GLY A 520 26.80 -17.01 -8.30
N LYS A 521 27.66 -16.02 -8.03
CA LYS A 521 28.86 -16.16 -7.20
C LYS A 521 28.74 -15.27 -5.96
N ALA A 522 29.19 -15.78 -4.82
CA ALA A 522 29.28 -15.01 -3.58
C ALA A 522 30.67 -15.24 -2.99
N LYS A 523 31.48 -14.18 -2.96
CA LYS A 523 32.80 -14.15 -2.32
C LYS A 523 32.92 -12.84 -1.54
N PRO A 524 32.12 -12.66 -0.47
CA PRO A 524 32.23 -11.49 0.37
C PRO A 524 33.51 -11.53 1.21
N THR A 525 34.10 -10.38 1.50
CA THR A 525 35.27 -10.23 2.38
C THR A 525 34.88 -9.78 3.78
N GLY A 526 33.72 -9.13 3.92
CA GLY A 526 33.26 -8.46 5.15
C GLY A 526 33.93 -7.12 5.40
N ILE A 527 34.81 -6.66 4.49
CA ILE A 527 35.57 -5.41 4.59
C ILE A 527 34.92 -4.36 3.68
N ILE A 528 35.08 -4.50 2.36
CA ILE A 528 34.36 -3.69 1.37
C ILE A 528 33.76 -4.67 0.37
N ASP A 529 32.44 -4.71 0.26
CA ASP A 529 31.75 -5.67 -0.60
C ASP A 529 30.83 -4.96 -1.57
N VAL A 530 30.79 -5.44 -2.82
CA VAL A 530 29.85 -4.95 -3.84
C VAL A 530 28.85 -6.04 -4.16
N ALA A 531 27.56 -5.75 -3.95
CA ALA A 531 26.49 -6.72 -4.10
C ALA A 531 25.39 -6.25 -5.05
N VAL A 532 24.95 -7.14 -5.94
CA VAL A 532 23.71 -6.93 -6.68
C VAL A 532 22.54 -7.14 -5.72
N MET A 533 21.66 -6.14 -5.57
CA MET A 533 20.54 -6.17 -4.61
C MET A 533 19.69 -7.46 -4.72
N GLN A 534 19.39 -7.89 -5.95
CA GLN A 534 18.63 -9.13 -6.21
C GLN A 534 19.30 -10.41 -5.69
N SER A 535 20.63 -10.40 -5.51
CA SER A 535 21.35 -11.55 -4.97
C SER A 535 21.23 -11.64 -3.45
N LEU A 536 20.90 -10.52 -2.78
CA LEU A 536 20.72 -10.43 -1.33
C LEU A 536 19.25 -10.54 -0.88
N SER A 537 18.30 -10.54 -1.81
CA SER A 537 16.88 -10.73 -1.55
C SER A 537 16.33 -11.84 -2.46
N ARG A 538 16.08 -13.03 -1.91
CA ARG A 538 15.55 -14.20 -2.66
C ARG A 538 14.24 -14.66 -2.04
N GLN A 539 13.21 -14.80 -2.88
CA GLN A 539 11.89 -15.29 -2.47
C GLN A 539 11.24 -14.54 -1.28
N GLY A 540 11.59 -13.27 -1.10
CA GLY A 540 11.09 -12.44 0.02
C GLY A 540 11.96 -12.49 1.28
N GLU A 541 12.98 -13.34 1.33
CA GLU A 541 13.94 -13.40 2.42
C GLU A 541 15.19 -12.56 2.10
N VAL A 542 15.59 -11.75 3.09
CA VAL A 542 16.78 -10.89 3.03
C VAL A 542 17.97 -11.65 3.64
N SER A 543 19.12 -11.59 2.98
CA SER A 543 20.36 -12.17 3.49
C SER A 543 20.80 -11.48 4.79
N GLU A 544 21.05 -12.27 5.83
CA GLU A 544 21.58 -11.81 7.12
C GLU A 544 22.94 -11.09 6.98
N GLN A 545 23.68 -11.35 5.89
CA GLN A 545 24.97 -10.70 5.61
C GLN A 545 24.86 -9.17 5.60
N VAL A 546 23.70 -8.62 5.25
CA VAL A 546 23.46 -7.17 5.17
C VAL A 546 23.59 -6.49 6.53
N LYS A 547 23.41 -7.23 7.62
CA LYS A 547 23.53 -6.72 9.00
C LYS A 547 24.99 -6.56 9.45
N ASN A 548 25.95 -7.10 8.70
CA ASN A 548 27.35 -7.16 9.10
C ASN A 548 28.19 -5.96 8.63
N TYR A 549 27.58 -4.88 8.15
CA TYR A 549 28.29 -3.70 7.63
C TYR A 549 27.89 -2.42 8.36
N GLY A 550 28.89 -1.63 8.76
CA GLY A 550 28.63 -0.33 9.40
C GLY A 550 28.15 0.73 8.43
N GLN A 551 28.50 0.58 7.15
CA GLN A 551 28.11 1.49 6.08
C GLN A 551 27.46 0.75 4.91
N ILE A 552 26.36 1.31 4.42
CA ILE A 552 25.71 0.89 3.17
C ILE A 552 25.69 2.05 2.20
N ILE A 553 26.09 1.79 0.96
CA ILE A 553 25.98 2.75 -0.14
C ILE A 553 25.08 2.13 -1.21
N VAL A 554 24.05 2.85 -1.61
CA VAL A 554 23.04 2.38 -2.57
C VAL A 554 23.22 3.15 -3.88
N ASP A 555 23.77 2.49 -4.89
CA ASP A 555 23.93 3.07 -6.22
C ASP A 555 22.62 3.02 -7.00
N GLU A 556 22.31 4.12 -7.69
CA GLU A 556 20.98 4.39 -8.27
C GLU A 556 19.85 4.11 -7.27
N CYS A 557 19.93 4.76 -6.10
CA CYS A 557 19.00 4.58 -4.99
C CYS A 557 17.54 4.88 -5.35
N HIS A 558 17.27 5.49 -6.50
CA HIS A 558 15.91 5.61 -7.03
C HIS A 558 15.21 4.26 -7.21
N HIS A 559 15.93 3.14 -7.28
CA HIS A 559 15.34 1.79 -7.31
C HIS A 559 14.78 1.30 -5.96
N VAL A 560 15.17 1.90 -4.83
CA VAL A 560 14.84 1.42 -3.46
C VAL A 560 13.34 1.27 -3.21
N SER A 561 12.47 2.05 -3.87
CA SER A 561 11.02 1.96 -3.63
C SER A 561 10.41 0.61 -4.03
N ALA A 562 11.14 -0.26 -4.75
CA ALA A 562 10.69 -1.62 -4.96
C ALA A 562 10.66 -2.39 -3.63
N PHE A 563 9.55 -3.10 -3.35
CA PHE A 563 9.31 -3.78 -2.07
C PHE A 563 10.49 -4.65 -1.58
N SER A 564 11.10 -5.44 -2.46
CA SER A 564 12.25 -6.29 -2.10
C SER A 564 13.51 -5.50 -1.75
N PHE A 565 13.70 -4.32 -2.33
CA PHE A 565 14.85 -3.47 -2.06
C PHE A 565 14.62 -2.60 -0.82
N GLU A 566 13.39 -2.18 -0.57
CA GLU A 566 13.01 -1.55 0.69
C GLU A 566 13.23 -2.52 1.87
N ALA A 567 12.77 -3.77 1.75
CA ALA A 567 12.96 -4.80 2.77
C ALA A 567 14.45 -5.05 3.08
N LEU A 568 15.31 -5.02 2.05
CA LEU A 568 16.76 -5.15 2.19
C LEU A 568 17.35 -4.05 3.08
N LEU A 569 16.99 -2.79 2.86
CA LEU A 569 17.45 -1.68 3.68
C LEU A 569 16.81 -1.71 5.07
N LYS A 570 15.52 -2.00 5.18
CA LYS A 570 14.83 -2.14 6.48
C LYS A 570 15.51 -3.16 7.39
N ALA A 571 16.04 -4.25 6.84
CA ALA A 571 16.75 -5.27 7.62
C ALA A 571 18.17 -4.85 8.05
N ALA A 572 18.76 -3.82 7.42
CA ALA A 572 20.15 -3.44 7.65
C ALA A 572 20.35 -2.63 8.94
N GLY A 573 21.16 -3.13 9.88
CA GLY A 573 21.51 -2.41 11.10
C GLY A 573 22.56 -1.31 10.95
N ALA A 574 23.04 -1.04 9.72
CA ALA A 574 24.13 -0.12 9.45
C ALA A 574 23.89 1.29 10.01
N LYS A 575 24.88 1.83 10.74
CA LYS A 575 24.88 3.21 11.22
C LYS A 575 24.81 4.20 10.08
N TYR A 576 25.59 3.96 9.03
CA TYR A 576 25.74 4.85 7.91
C TYR A 576 25.01 4.33 6.66
N VAL A 577 24.13 5.14 6.07
CA VAL A 577 23.41 4.78 4.83
C VAL A 577 23.43 5.94 3.84
N LEU A 578 23.99 5.73 2.66
CA LEU A 578 24.03 6.73 1.60
C LEU A 578 23.31 6.25 0.36
N GLY A 579 22.35 7.02 -0.13
CA GLY A 579 21.80 6.88 -1.47
C GLY A 579 22.57 7.72 -2.49
N LEU A 580 22.94 7.12 -3.63
CA LEU A 580 23.55 7.82 -4.76
C LEU A 580 22.56 7.81 -5.94
N THR A 581 22.19 8.97 -6.47
CA THR A 581 21.37 9.01 -7.69
C THR A 581 21.49 10.33 -8.43
N ALA A 582 21.19 10.34 -9.72
CA ALA A 582 21.01 11.58 -10.49
C ALA A 582 19.57 12.11 -10.45
N THR A 583 18.60 11.25 -10.14
CA THR A 583 17.17 11.56 -10.25
C THR A 583 16.44 11.00 -9.04
N PRO A 584 16.33 11.77 -7.94
CA PRO A 584 15.61 11.33 -6.75
C PRO A 584 14.10 11.27 -7.00
N ILE A 585 13.59 11.98 -8.01
CA ILE A 585 12.16 12.00 -8.39
C ILE A 585 11.86 10.84 -9.32
N ARG A 586 10.83 10.06 -8.99
CA ARG A 586 10.36 8.92 -9.80
C ARG A 586 9.09 9.28 -10.57
N ARG A 587 8.88 8.61 -11.70
CA ARG A 587 7.67 8.76 -12.52
C ARG A 587 6.40 8.19 -11.87
N ASP A 588 6.54 7.24 -10.96
CA ASP A 588 5.43 6.64 -10.21
C ASP A 588 5.12 7.39 -8.90
N GLY A 589 5.87 8.44 -8.59
CA GLY A 589 5.69 9.26 -7.39
C GLY A 589 6.01 8.56 -6.06
N GLN A 590 6.62 7.37 -6.08
CA GLN A 590 6.98 6.62 -4.86
C GLN A 590 8.37 6.98 -4.31
N GLN A 591 8.97 8.10 -4.73
CA GLN A 591 10.24 8.59 -4.18
C GLN A 591 10.26 8.82 -2.66
N PRO A 592 9.15 9.10 -1.94
CA PRO A 592 9.18 9.22 -0.48
C PRO A 592 9.83 8.03 0.23
N ILE A 593 9.67 6.81 -0.31
CA ILE A 593 10.30 5.60 0.24
C ILE A 593 11.84 5.72 0.23
N ILE A 594 12.42 6.35 -0.79
CA ILE A 594 13.88 6.55 -0.88
C ILE A 594 14.34 7.43 0.28
N PHE A 595 13.64 8.54 0.55
CA PHE A 595 13.96 9.44 1.65
C PHE A 595 13.75 8.77 3.00
N MET A 596 12.70 7.96 3.14
CA MET A 596 12.42 7.21 4.37
C MET A 596 13.51 6.18 4.69
N GLN A 597 14.10 5.53 3.68
CA GLN A 597 15.15 4.52 3.92
C GLN A 597 16.57 5.10 3.95
N CYS A 598 16.91 6.01 3.04
CA CYS A 598 18.25 6.57 2.90
C CYS A 598 18.45 7.88 3.69
N GLY A 599 17.38 8.60 4.04
CA GLY A 599 17.43 9.96 4.58
C GLY A 599 17.20 11.05 3.52
N PRO A 600 17.12 12.33 3.93
CA PRO A 600 16.88 13.45 3.02
C PRO A 600 18.09 13.69 2.11
N ILE A 601 17.90 14.53 1.08
CA ILE A 601 19.00 14.97 0.22
C ILE A 601 19.93 15.85 1.04
N ARG A 602 21.19 15.42 1.19
CA ARG A 602 22.22 16.18 1.94
C ARG A 602 23.02 17.09 1.04
N HIS A 603 23.18 16.70 -0.23
CA HIS A 603 23.86 17.51 -1.22
C HIS A 603 23.28 17.25 -2.61
N THR A 604 23.09 18.34 -3.37
CA THR A 604 22.74 18.30 -4.79
C THR A 604 23.88 18.91 -5.57
N ALA A 605 24.63 18.07 -6.28
CA ALA A 605 25.73 18.53 -7.11
C ALA A 605 25.20 19.24 -8.36
N SER A 606 25.76 20.42 -8.62
CA SER A 606 25.52 21.18 -9.83
C SER A 606 25.98 20.41 -11.07
N ARG A 607 25.38 20.70 -12.22
CA ARG A 607 25.94 20.20 -13.49
C ARG A 607 27.34 20.80 -13.68
N PRO A 608 28.35 20.00 -14.08
CA PRO A 608 29.66 20.54 -14.41
C PRO A 608 29.53 21.63 -15.49
N GLU A 609 30.31 22.71 -15.41
CA GLU A 609 30.36 23.73 -16.47
C GLU A 609 30.77 23.11 -17.83
N SER A 610 31.50 21.99 -17.81
CA SER A 610 31.92 21.24 -19.00
C SER A 610 30.85 20.29 -19.56
N ALA A 611 29.70 20.13 -18.89
CA ALA A 611 28.61 19.34 -19.44
C ALA A 611 28.01 20.09 -20.64
N PRO A 612 27.59 19.40 -21.72
CA PRO A 612 26.98 20.08 -22.86
C PRO A 612 25.80 20.93 -22.38
N ALA A 613 25.93 22.25 -22.58
CA ALA A 613 24.99 23.25 -22.09
C ALA A 613 23.67 23.23 -22.89
N ASP A 614 23.75 22.89 -24.18
CA ASP A 614 22.60 22.82 -25.07
C ASP A 614 22.04 21.39 -25.16
N LEU A 615 20.93 21.17 -24.47
CA LEU A 615 20.05 20.03 -24.67
C LEU A 615 18.86 20.51 -25.51
N ALA A 616 18.92 20.29 -26.82
CA ALA A 616 17.81 20.57 -27.72
C ALA A 616 17.03 19.28 -28.04
N VAL A 617 15.72 19.31 -27.84
CA VAL A 617 14.82 18.27 -28.36
C VAL A 617 14.16 18.83 -29.61
N THR A 618 14.51 18.28 -30.78
CA THR A 618 13.88 18.65 -32.05
C THR A 618 12.83 17.61 -32.40
N PRO A 619 11.53 17.88 -32.17
CA PRO A 619 10.48 16.91 -32.48
C PRO A 619 10.30 16.81 -33.99
N GLN A 620 10.37 15.58 -34.50
CA GLN A 620 10.11 15.28 -35.91
C GLN A 620 8.71 14.69 -36.05
N TRP A 621 7.86 15.36 -36.83
CA TRP A 621 6.49 14.93 -37.06
C TRP A 621 6.37 14.23 -38.41
N LEU A 622 5.55 13.17 -38.44
CA LEU A 622 5.12 12.51 -39.67
C LEU A 622 3.59 12.46 -39.64
N SER A 623 2.96 13.37 -40.38
CA SER A 623 1.51 13.53 -40.42
C SER A 623 0.89 12.50 -41.36
N ARG A 624 0.80 11.25 -40.90
CA ARG A 624 0.15 10.15 -41.63
C ARG A 624 -0.92 9.49 -40.77
N PRO A 625 -2.16 9.35 -41.26
CA PRO A 625 -3.21 8.64 -40.52
C PRO A 625 -2.91 7.13 -40.54
N ILE A 626 -2.82 6.53 -39.35
CA ILE A 626 -2.83 5.08 -39.18
C ILE A 626 -4.26 4.68 -38.89
N LEU A 627 -4.95 4.11 -39.88
CA LEU A 627 -6.34 3.65 -39.74
C LEU A 627 -6.36 2.40 -38.86
N MET A 628 -6.91 2.53 -37.66
CA MET A 628 -7.05 1.45 -36.69
C MET A 628 -8.54 1.22 -36.38
N PRO A 629 -8.99 -0.04 -36.30
CA PRO A 629 -10.34 -0.35 -35.79
C PRO A 629 -10.58 0.24 -34.40
N GLU A 630 -11.81 0.66 -34.10
CA GLU A 630 -12.18 1.06 -32.73
C GLU A 630 -11.98 -0.09 -31.76
N GLY A 631 -11.35 0.19 -30.60
CA GLY A 631 -11.04 -0.81 -29.59
C GLY A 631 -9.72 -1.56 -29.79
N THR A 632 -8.90 -1.17 -30.78
CA THR A 632 -7.58 -1.79 -30.99
C THR A 632 -6.66 -1.56 -29.78
N SER A 633 -5.91 -2.60 -29.40
CA SER A 633 -4.98 -2.52 -28.28
C SER A 633 -3.81 -1.59 -28.59
N ILE A 634 -3.24 -0.96 -27.55
CA ILE A 634 -2.05 -0.11 -27.70
C ILE A 634 -0.85 -0.88 -28.27
N GLN A 635 -0.78 -2.20 -28.03
CA GLN A 635 0.30 -3.05 -28.53
C GLN A 635 0.25 -3.21 -30.05
N ASP A 636 -0.95 -3.32 -30.61
CA ASP A 636 -1.18 -3.40 -32.06
C ASP A 636 -0.89 -2.06 -32.73
N VAL A 637 -1.23 -0.93 -32.08
CA VAL A 637 -0.86 0.41 -32.53
C VAL A 637 0.66 0.54 -32.61
N PHE A 638 1.40 0.16 -31.55
CA PHE A 638 2.86 0.21 -31.57
C PHE A 638 3.47 -0.72 -32.63
N LEU A 639 2.88 -1.88 -32.87
CA LEU A 639 3.32 -2.78 -33.93
C LEU A 639 3.20 -2.11 -35.30
N GLN A 640 2.05 -1.50 -35.60
CA GLN A 640 1.82 -0.79 -36.87
C GLN A 640 2.80 0.38 -37.07
N VAL A 641 3.04 1.17 -36.01
CA VAL A 641 4.02 2.27 -36.05
C VAL A 641 5.45 1.77 -36.30
N CYS A 642 5.84 0.61 -35.73
CA CYS A 642 7.15 0.02 -35.96
C CYS A 642 7.30 -0.62 -37.34
N SER A 643 6.21 -1.12 -37.95
CA SER A 643 6.21 -1.67 -39.31
C SER A 643 6.08 -0.61 -40.40
N ASP A 644 5.94 0.66 -40.04
CA ASP A 644 5.88 1.76 -41.01
C ASP A 644 7.27 1.98 -41.66
N THR A 645 7.37 1.57 -42.92
CA THR A 645 8.59 1.65 -43.71
C THR A 645 8.99 3.09 -44.03
N GLU A 646 8.02 3.98 -44.22
CA GLU A 646 8.27 5.39 -44.53
C GLU A 646 8.85 6.11 -43.30
N ARG A 647 8.27 5.84 -42.12
CA ARG A 647 8.82 6.31 -40.85
C ARG A 647 10.26 5.82 -40.65
N THR A 648 10.51 4.55 -40.90
CA THR A 648 11.84 3.95 -40.72
C THR A 648 12.86 4.56 -41.69
N ALA A 649 12.47 4.76 -42.95
CA ALA A 649 13.30 5.44 -43.94
C ALA A 649 13.64 6.89 -43.53
N LYS A 650 12.68 7.64 -42.98
CA LYS A 650 12.91 9.00 -42.49
C LYS A 650 13.90 9.03 -41.30
N ILE A 651 13.76 8.10 -40.36
CA ILE A 651 14.71 7.94 -39.24
C ILE A 651 16.11 7.64 -39.78
N ALA A 652 16.25 6.69 -40.70
CA ALA A 652 17.54 6.33 -41.28
C ALA A 652 18.16 7.49 -42.06
N ALA A 653 17.37 8.26 -42.80
CA ALA A 653 17.84 9.45 -43.52
C ALA A 653 18.43 10.49 -42.55
N GLU A 654 17.73 10.80 -41.46
CA GLU A 654 18.18 11.80 -40.46
C GLU A 654 19.41 11.33 -39.67
N VAL A 655 19.50 10.02 -39.40
CA VAL A 655 20.71 9.40 -38.82
C VAL A 655 21.88 9.52 -39.81
N GLY A 656 21.65 9.21 -41.09
CA GLY A 656 22.67 9.36 -42.13
C GLY A 656 23.14 10.81 -42.29
N ASP A 657 22.22 11.76 -42.37
CA ASP A 657 22.55 13.20 -42.49
C ASP A 657 23.35 13.70 -41.28
N SER A 658 23.01 13.22 -40.08
CA SER A 658 23.77 13.54 -38.87
C SER A 658 25.15 12.88 -38.86
N PHE A 659 25.29 11.70 -39.46
CA PHE A 659 26.55 10.96 -39.52
C PHE A 659 27.50 11.62 -40.52
N ASP A 660 26.98 12.06 -41.67
CA ASP A 660 27.71 12.79 -42.71
C ASP A 660 28.25 14.14 -42.18
N GLN A 661 27.60 14.70 -41.15
CA GLN A 661 28.10 15.88 -40.40
C GLN A 661 29.21 15.55 -39.38
N GLY A 662 29.66 14.29 -39.30
CA GLY A 662 30.68 13.83 -38.35
C GLY A 662 30.20 13.69 -36.90
N ARG A 663 28.88 13.60 -36.66
CA ARG A 663 28.34 13.45 -35.29
C ARG A 663 28.45 12.01 -34.79
N LYS A 664 28.58 11.85 -33.48
CA LYS A 664 28.42 10.55 -32.80
C LYS A 664 26.94 10.32 -32.49
N ILE A 665 26.39 9.22 -33.00
CA ILE A 665 24.93 8.98 -32.97
C ILE A 665 24.62 7.73 -32.16
N LEU A 666 23.61 7.83 -31.30
CA LEU A 666 23.02 6.71 -30.60
C LEU A 666 21.55 6.61 -31.00
N VAL A 667 21.16 5.53 -31.67
CA VAL A 667 19.77 5.25 -32.04
C VAL A 667 19.17 4.28 -31.03
N LEU A 668 18.05 4.66 -30.40
CA LEU A 668 17.34 3.84 -29.42
C LEU A 668 15.98 3.40 -29.98
N THR A 669 15.68 2.11 -29.91
CA THR A 669 14.38 1.53 -30.28
C THR A 669 13.99 0.45 -29.28
N GLU A 670 12.70 0.33 -28.97
CA GLU A 670 12.19 -0.66 -28.00
C GLU A 670 12.06 -2.07 -28.58
N ARG A 671 11.97 -2.20 -29.92
CA ARG A 671 11.73 -3.49 -30.59
C ARG A 671 12.96 -3.96 -31.37
N THR A 672 13.30 -5.24 -31.21
CA THR A 672 14.42 -5.87 -31.91
C THR A 672 14.23 -5.96 -33.40
N ASP A 673 12.99 -6.11 -33.87
CA ASP A 673 12.73 -6.31 -35.30
C ASP A 673 12.94 -5.01 -36.08
N HIS A 674 12.66 -3.87 -35.46
CA HIS A 674 12.94 -2.54 -36.00
C HIS A 674 14.45 -2.25 -36.11
N LEU A 675 15.29 -2.85 -35.26
CA LEU A 675 16.76 -2.71 -35.36
C LEU A 675 17.29 -3.27 -36.68
N SER A 676 16.81 -4.44 -37.10
CA SER A 676 17.24 -5.06 -38.36
C SER A 676 16.91 -4.19 -39.56
N ILE A 677 15.71 -3.62 -39.57
CA ILE A 677 15.24 -2.75 -40.67
C ILE A 677 16.05 -1.45 -40.72
N ILE A 678 16.28 -0.81 -39.56
CA ILE A 678 17.15 0.39 -39.50
C ILE A 678 18.56 0.06 -39.97
N GLN A 679 19.10 -1.09 -39.57
CA GLN A 679 20.44 -1.53 -39.97
C GLN A 679 20.54 -1.71 -41.49
N GLU A 680 19.55 -2.35 -42.11
CA GLU A 680 19.50 -2.50 -43.57
C GLU A 680 19.48 -1.14 -44.29
N HIS A 681 18.71 -0.17 -43.80
CA HIS A 681 18.67 1.17 -44.38
C HIS A 681 19.96 1.98 -44.20
N LEU A 682 20.79 1.67 -43.19
CA LEU A 682 22.02 2.39 -42.89
C LEU A 682 23.28 1.68 -43.38
N ALA A 683 23.19 0.40 -43.78
CA ALA A 683 24.35 -0.46 -44.09
C ALA A 683 25.25 0.13 -45.18
N ASP A 684 24.66 0.75 -46.21
CA ASP A 684 25.40 1.31 -47.35
C ASP A 684 25.86 2.77 -47.13
N ARG A 685 25.44 3.40 -46.02
CA ARG A 685 25.66 4.84 -45.76
C ARG A 685 26.55 5.12 -44.57
N VAL A 686 26.53 4.27 -43.54
CA VAL A 686 27.25 4.48 -42.29
C VAL A 686 28.39 3.48 -42.15
N GLU A 687 29.62 3.97 -42.25
CA GLU A 687 30.80 3.19 -41.93
C GLU A 687 30.86 2.90 -40.42
N ASN A 688 31.19 1.66 -40.04
CA ASN A 688 31.27 1.20 -38.64
C ASN A 688 29.94 1.24 -37.86
N LEU A 689 28.85 0.75 -38.48
CA LEU A 689 27.56 0.58 -37.81
C LEU A 689 27.58 -0.58 -36.79
N PHE A 690 27.32 -0.27 -35.52
CA PHE A 690 27.26 -1.27 -34.44
C PHE A 690 25.83 -1.48 -33.95
N THR A 691 25.32 -2.71 -34.07
CA THR A 691 24.00 -3.10 -33.55
C THR A 691 24.14 -3.86 -32.24
N LEU A 692 23.48 -3.39 -31.17
CA LEU A 692 23.50 -4.01 -29.85
C LEU A 692 22.08 -4.40 -29.41
N HIS A 693 21.86 -5.68 -29.12
CA HIS A 693 20.59 -6.16 -28.56
C HIS A 693 20.75 -7.37 -27.63
N GLY A 694 19.71 -7.61 -26.82
CA GLY A 694 19.68 -8.62 -25.75
C GLY A 694 19.84 -10.09 -26.20
N ARG A 695 19.78 -10.39 -27.50
CA ARG A 695 20.01 -11.75 -28.03
C ARG A 695 21.48 -12.01 -28.42
N LEU A 696 22.33 -10.99 -28.52
CA LEU A 696 23.75 -11.17 -28.85
C LEU A 696 24.51 -11.84 -27.69
N SER A 697 25.51 -12.66 -27.99
CA SER A 697 26.38 -13.22 -26.94
C SER A 697 27.21 -12.13 -26.26
N LYS A 698 27.60 -12.33 -25.00
CA LYS A 698 28.40 -11.35 -24.22
C LYS A 698 29.72 -10.99 -24.92
N LYS A 699 30.31 -11.93 -25.67
CA LYS A 699 31.55 -11.72 -26.44
C LYS A 699 31.39 -10.78 -27.63
N LEU A 700 30.18 -10.72 -28.23
CA LEU A 700 29.88 -9.84 -29.36
C LEU A 700 29.45 -8.43 -28.93
N ARG A 701 29.12 -8.23 -27.64
CA ARG A 701 28.75 -6.92 -27.08
C ARG A 701 29.93 -6.12 -26.52
N ILE A 702 31.07 -6.76 -26.33
CA ILE A 702 32.30 -6.10 -25.88
C ILE A 702 33.08 -5.72 -27.14
N PRO A 703 33.40 -4.44 -27.37
CA PRO A 703 34.19 -4.05 -28.53
C PRO A 703 35.54 -4.79 -28.50
N ARG A 704 35.90 -5.41 -29.62
CA ARG A 704 37.29 -5.83 -29.83
C ARG A 704 38.09 -4.54 -29.99
N HIS A 705 38.98 -4.28 -29.03
CA HIS A 705 39.97 -3.20 -29.11
C HIS A 705 40.87 -3.36 -30.33
#